data_AF-A0A8H6USB6-F1
#
_entry.id   AF-A0A8H6USB6-F1
#
_cell.length_a   1.000
_cell.length_b   1.000
_cell.length_c   1.000
_cell.angle_alpha   90.00
_cell.angle_beta   90.00
_cell.angle_gamma   90.00
#
_symmetry.space_group_name_H-M   'P 1'
#
loop_
_entity.id
_entity.type
_entity.pdbx_description
1 polymer ?
#
loop_
_entity_poly.entity_id
_entity_poly.type
_entity_poly.pdbx_seq_one_letter_code
_entity_poly.pdbx_strand_id
1 'polypeptide(L)'
;MERQQDPTPDDQTSYLVPRSSPDIQGFCKGYPLRRHRFEDESNKGSLQCRADWVEFIGPIERWGCYNPWEGNFGAVVLPFCKPERLAIICYIFEYAFMYDNVVESAAKSAVYNIGLDETEYRTVRSTLGTKQIQSKMIMELLSIDGPCAEVVIDAWKTMIATTAKLDKTRPFSNLEEYVDYRIIDTGAPFVDTLMRFGMGILLTAEEERCLAPIVKPCYAALGLANDYFSFDVEWEEFQSGSSGKSTMTNLVWLFMQWHQVDVQEAKRRVREVTNRYEDEYRQRVEAFLAKEGKGNGKLKTYLNALGHQIPGNVSWSLRCPRYHPELCDEASELLERDRKESREEENDREAAQNIPAENIARRPSDSDVSASNRSSIWSFSNRSSISSAPSDDGELWSPEQVKLGDEHLLAPAEYISSLPSKGVREAFIDALNVWVMLPNRNVSQLKSIAQTLHNASLMLDDIEDSSPLRRGRPATHTVFGVGQTINSANFLLIQAADQVRQLGDTRCMDIFMEEMRLLFRGQSFDLYWTRQGECPSEEEYLAMIRNKTGGLFRLIARLMAQMAPFQNHSLHTSLESLASQLGEYFQIRDDYKNLTEEYTGQKGFCEDLDEAKFSFPLIHALSSRPKNLQLRGILQQSRIAGGLDISLKQCALDHIHQAGSMDYTEKTLSVTMDHIDGSLQSLERQCGSPNWILTLLLHRLKA
;
A
#
# COMPACT_ATOMS: atom_id res chain seq x y z
N MET A 1 42.72 -21.39 33.80
CA MET A 1 42.17 -22.02 32.58
C MET A 1 40.65 -21.97 32.70
N GLU A 2 40.08 -20.81 32.35
CA GLU A 2 38.64 -20.68 32.20
C GLU A 2 38.23 -21.41 30.93
N ARG A 3 37.27 -22.34 31.05
CA ARG A 3 36.65 -22.95 29.88
C ARG A 3 35.89 -21.85 29.16
N GLN A 4 36.33 -21.47 27.97
CA GLN A 4 35.48 -20.75 27.02
C GLN A 4 34.24 -21.61 26.81
N GLN A 5 33.10 -21.18 27.38
CA GLN A 5 31.79 -21.69 27.01
C GLN A 5 31.55 -21.26 25.56
N ASP A 6 31.14 -22.20 24.71
CA ASP A 6 30.70 -21.86 23.36
C ASP A 6 29.60 -20.78 23.45
N PRO A 7 29.65 -19.73 22.61
CA PRO A 7 28.69 -18.64 22.64
C PRO A 7 27.26 -19.18 22.47
N THR A 8 26.33 -18.69 23.30
CA THR A 8 24.92 -19.05 23.14
C THR A 8 24.39 -18.53 21.79
N PRO A 9 23.29 -19.09 21.23
CA PRO A 9 22.70 -18.54 19.99
C PRO A 9 22.45 -17.03 20.05
N ASP A 10 22.09 -16.52 21.24
CA ASP A 10 21.88 -15.10 21.54
C ASP A 10 23.17 -14.25 21.45
N ASP A 11 24.34 -14.86 21.66
CA ASP A 11 25.65 -14.19 21.58
C ASP A 11 26.21 -14.12 20.15
N GLN A 12 25.56 -14.80 19.19
CA GLN A 12 25.93 -14.76 17.78
C GLN A 12 25.46 -13.48 17.10
N THR A 13 24.27 -12.98 17.45
CA THR A 13 23.65 -11.80 16.82
C THR A 13 23.95 -10.51 17.58
N SER A 14 24.08 -10.57 18.90
CA SER A 14 24.32 -9.39 19.75
C SER A 14 25.32 -9.65 20.88
N TYR A 15 25.72 -8.57 21.55
CA TYR A 15 26.54 -8.61 22.75
C TYR A 15 25.88 -7.84 23.90
N LEU A 16 26.21 -8.22 25.13
CA LEU A 16 25.76 -7.52 26.34
C LEU A 16 26.44 -6.16 26.45
N VAL A 17 25.64 -5.13 26.71
CA VAL A 17 26.13 -3.79 27.03
C VAL A 17 26.10 -3.62 28.55
N PRO A 18 27.20 -3.20 29.20
CA PRO A 18 27.23 -3.02 30.65
C PRO A 18 26.14 -2.03 31.11
N ARG A 19 25.34 -2.39 32.12
CA ARG A 19 24.22 -1.56 32.61
C ARG A 19 24.60 -0.14 33.05
N SER A 20 25.86 0.12 33.36
CA SER A 20 26.37 1.45 33.71
C SER A 20 26.63 2.34 32.50
N SER A 21 26.50 1.83 31.27
CA SER A 21 26.83 2.54 30.04
C SER A 21 25.88 2.12 28.90
N PRO A 22 24.98 3.00 28.42
CA PRO A 22 24.69 4.32 28.97
C PRO A 22 23.99 4.24 30.33
N ASP A 23 24.01 5.33 31.10
CA ASP A 23 23.23 5.43 32.33
C ASP A 23 21.73 5.46 31.99
N ILE A 24 21.06 4.31 32.14
CA ILE A 24 19.62 4.15 31.91
C ILE A 24 18.74 4.78 33.00
N GLN A 25 19.27 5.69 33.83
CA GLN A 25 18.54 6.55 34.76
C GLN A 25 17.59 5.80 35.71
N GLY A 26 17.93 4.57 36.09
CA GLY A 26 17.14 3.73 37.00
C GLY A 26 15.95 2.99 36.35
N PHE A 27 15.89 2.94 35.02
CA PHE A 27 14.97 2.09 34.26
C PHE A 27 15.51 0.65 34.12
N CYS A 28 14.65 -0.26 33.66
CA CYS A 28 15.02 -1.54 33.03
C CYS A 28 15.92 -2.47 33.85
N LYS A 29 15.48 -2.84 35.06
CA LYS A 29 16.26 -3.74 35.94
C LYS A 29 16.02 -5.22 35.67
N GLY A 30 14.99 -5.57 34.92
CA GLY A 30 14.59 -6.96 34.64
C GLY A 30 15.39 -7.61 33.52
N TYR A 31 15.66 -6.89 32.43
CA TYR A 31 16.39 -7.40 31.25
C TYR A 31 17.76 -6.73 31.07
N PRO A 32 18.78 -7.44 30.57
CA PRO A 32 20.05 -6.80 30.22
C PRO A 32 19.93 -6.03 28.89
N LEU A 33 20.69 -4.95 28.75
CA LEU A 33 20.83 -4.26 27.47
C LEU A 33 21.73 -5.09 26.54
N ARG A 34 21.32 -5.22 25.28
CA ARG A 34 22.10 -5.85 24.22
C ARG A 34 22.15 -4.94 23.00
N ARG A 35 23.26 -5.03 22.25
CA ARG A 35 23.46 -4.31 20.99
C ARG A 35 23.83 -5.30 19.91
N HIS A 36 23.19 -5.18 18.75
CA HIS A 36 23.42 -6.06 17.62
C HIS A 36 24.86 -5.91 17.09
N ARG A 37 25.48 -7.01 16.66
CA ARG A 37 26.85 -7.01 16.13
C ARG A 37 26.94 -6.42 14.73
N PHE A 38 25.85 -6.52 13.96
CA PHE A 38 25.72 -6.04 12.59
C PHE A 38 24.91 -4.74 12.54
N GLU A 39 25.29 -3.77 13.37
CA GLU A 39 24.61 -2.47 13.39
C GLU A 39 24.78 -1.71 12.07
N ASP A 40 25.85 -1.95 11.33
CA ASP A 40 26.07 -1.33 10.02
C ASP A 40 24.92 -1.65 9.04
N GLU A 41 24.31 -2.84 9.13
CA GLU A 41 23.12 -3.20 8.35
C GLU A 41 21.90 -2.38 8.78
N SER A 42 21.74 -2.13 10.09
CA SER A 42 20.70 -1.25 10.62
C SER A 42 20.88 0.19 10.11
N ASN A 43 22.12 0.70 10.15
CA ASN A 43 22.45 2.03 9.67
C ASN A 43 22.24 2.16 8.16
N LYS A 44 22.65 1.16 7.38
CA LYS A 44 22.40 1.07 5.94
C LYS A 44 20.91 1.17 5.61
N GLY A 45 20.06 0.43 6.33
CA GLY A 45 18.61 0.49 6.18
C GLY A 45 18.03 1.89 6.39
N SER A 46 18.40 2.53 7.51
CA SER A 46 17.98 3.90 7.82
C SER A 46 18.47 4.91 6.79
N LEU A 47 19.74 4.83 6.39
CA LEU A 47 20.35 5.72 5.40
C LEU A 47 19.67 5.62 4.03
N GLN A 48 19.37 4.40 3.58
CA GLN A 48 18.67 4.17 2.32
C GLN A 48 17.26 4.74 2.37
N CYS A 49 16.52 4.54 3.48
CA CYS A 49 15.19 5.12 3.64
C CYS A 49 15.20 6.65 3.56
N ARG A 50 16.20 7.29 4.17
CA ARG A 50 16.38 8.75 4.09
C ARG A 50 16.69 9.20 2.66
N ALA A 51 17.52 8.47 1.92
CA ALA A 51 17.82 8.77 0.53
C ALA A 51 16.54 8.69 -0.33
N ASP A 52 15.79 7.59 -0.21
CA ASP A 52 14.53 7.39 -0.91
C ASP A 52 13.48 8.44 -0.52
N TRP A 53 13.41 8.85 0.75
CA TRP A 53 12.53 9.92 1.20
C TRP A 53 12.85 11.25 0.49
N VAL A 54 14.12 11.61 0.39
CA VAL A 54 14.56 12.82 -0.33
C VAL A 54 14.25 12.74 -1.82
N GLU A 55 14.48 11.57 -2.43
CA GLU A 55 14.24 11.34 -3.85
C GLU A 55 12.74 11.41 -4.19
N PHE A 56 11.92 10.65 -3.46
CA PHE A 56 10.53 10.41 -3.81
C PHE A 56 9.55 11.36 -3.13
N ILE A 57 9.80 11.80 -1.89
CA ILE A 57 8.86 12.62 -1.11
C ILE A 57 9.32 14.08 -1.06
N GLY A 58 10.52 14.34 -0.55
CA GLY A 58 11.04 15.70 -0.36
C GLY A 58 11.99 15.83 0.83
N PRO A 59 12.29 17.06 1.28
CA PRO A 59 13.25 17.28 2.36
C PRO A 59 12.82 16.58 3.67
N ILE A 60 13.81 16.13 4.44
CA ILE A 60 13.59 15.49 5.74
C ILE A 60 13.50 16.56 6.82
N GLU A 61 12.42 16.54 7.59
CA GLU A 61 12.15 17.55 8.63
C GLU A 61 12.62 17.12 10.03
N ARG A 62 12.76 15.81 10.31
CA ARG A 62 13.11 15.28 11.64
C ARG A 62 13.98 14.02 11.55
N TRP A 63 14.62 13.68 12.67
CA TRP A 63 15.37 12.44 12.85
C TRP A 63 14.45 11.24 13.13
N GLY A 64 14.86 10.09 12.59
CA GLY A 64 14.20 8.79 12.78
C GLY A 64 14.95 7.92 13.79
N CYS A 65 15.30 6.71 13.37
CA CYS A 65 15.87 5.65 14.20
C CYS A 65 17.38 5.68 14.36
N TYR A 66 18.09 6.42 13.51
CA TYR A 66 19.55 6.57 13.59
C TYR A 66 19.99 7.24 14.91
N ASN A 67 20.95 6.63 15.60
CA ASN A 67 21.58 7.18 16.80
C ASN A 67 23.06 6.71 16.84
N PRO A 68 24.03 7.60 16.61
CA PRO A 68 25.44 7.21 16.48
C PRO A 68 26.10 6.86 17.83
N TRP A 69 25.50 7.24 18.96
CA TRP A 69 26.10 7.01 20.28
C TRP A 69 25.62 5.69 20.89
N GLU A 70 24.31 5.60 21.12
CA GLU A 70 23.73 4.45 21.84
C GLU A 70 23.37 3.29 20.89
N GLY A 71 23.41 3.57 19.59
CA GLY A 71 23.22 2.64 18.50
C GLY A 71 21.85 2.77 17.85
N ASN A 72 21.76 2.36 16.58
CA ASN A 72 20.53 2.38 15.80
C ASN A 72 19.36 1.72 16.56
N PHE A 73 18.15 2.30 16.51
CA PHE A 73 16.97 1.76 17.20
C PHE A 73 16.80 0.25 16.98
N GLY A 74 16.87 -0.23 15.73
CA GLY A 74 16.72 -1.65 15.45
C GLY A 74 17.84 -2.52 16.04
N ALA A 75 19.06 -2.00 16.12
CA ALA A 75 20.21 -2.72 16.66
C ALA A 75 20.14 -2.93 18.18
N VAL A 76 19.51 -2.01 18.92
CA VAL A 76 19.38 -2.12 20.39
C VAL A 76 18.01 -2.62 20.84
N VAL A 77 16.94 -2.33 20.10
CA VAL A 77 15.58 -2.80 20.41
C VAL A 77 15.37 -4.23 19.94
N LEU A 78 15.99 -4.64 18.82
CA LEU A 78 15.79 -5.96 18.22
C LEU A 78 17.10 -6.78 18.14
N PRO A 79 17.80 -7.01 19.27
CA PRO A 79 19.17 -7.54 19.28
C PRO A 79 19.30 -9.01 18.84
N PHE A 80 18.19 -9.70 18.57
CA PHE A 80 18.19 -11.11 18.17
C PHE A 80 17.68 -11.35 16.74
N CYS A 81 17.46 -10.29 15.96
CA CYS A 81 17.10 -10.45 14.56
C CYS A 81 18.23 -11.08 13.75
N LYS A 82 17.88 -11.75 12.66
CA LYS A 82 18.85 -12.25 11.69
C LYS A 82 19.53 -11.05 11.00
N PRO A 83 20.87 -11.04 10.84
CA PRO A 83 21.59 -9.92 10.23
C PRO A 83 21.02 -9.50 8.87
N GLU A 84 20.71 -10.47 8.01
CA GLU A 84 20.18 -10.24 6.66
C GLU A 84 18.76 -9.62 6.61
N ARG A 85 18.06 -9.54 7.75
CA ARG A 85 16.73 -8.92 7.86
C ARG A 85 16.76 -7.53 8.48
N LEU A 86 17.89 -7.11 9.06
CA LEU A 86 17.97 -5.85 9.80
C LEU A 86 17.84 -4.60 8.94
N ALA A 87 18.44 -4.60 7.74
CA ALA A 87 18.40 -3.44 6.86
C ALA A 87 16.96 -3.05 6.50
N ILE A 88 16.12 -4.00 6.06
CA ILE A 88 14.72 -3.72 5.74
C ILE A 88 13.90 -3.34 6.98
N ILE A 89 14.17 -3.93 8.15
CA ILE A 89 13.48 -3.56 9.39
C ILE A 89 13.80 -2.10 9.76
N CYS A 90 15.07 -1.71 9.73
CA CYS A 90 15.49 -0.34 10.04
C CYS A 90 15.07 0.66 8.97
N TYR A 91 14.97 0.24 7.70
CA TYR A 91 14.34 1.02 6.65
C TYR A 91 12.87 1.33 7.01
N ILE A 92 12.11 0.30 7.42
CA ILE A 92 10.70 0.47 7.82
C ILE A 92 10.56 1.33 9.08
N PHE A 93 11.44 1.16 10.08
CA PHE A 93 11.43 2.03 11.26
C PHE A 93 11.71 3.48 10.90
N GLU A 94 12.76 3.76 10.11
CA GLU A 94 13.08 5.12 9.68
C GLU A 94 11.88 5.74 8.93
N TYR A 95 11.26 4.99 8.01
CA TYR A 95 10.04 5.41 7.33
C TYR A 95 8.91 5.70 8.31
N ALA A 96 8.63 4.79 9.26
CA ALA A 96 7.54 4.94 10.21
C ALA A 96 7.74 6.16 11.12
N PHE A 97 8.96 6.41 11.60
CA PHE A 97 9.28 7.61 12.38
C PHE A 97 9.12 8.90 11.57
N MET A 98 9.54 8.92 10.31
CA MET A 98 9.36 10.09 9.45
C MET A 98 7.88 10.30 9.07
N TYR A 99 7.15 9.21 8.81
CA TYR A 99 5.75 9.21 8.41
C TYR A 99 4.79 9.56 9.55
N ASP A 100 5.07 9.11 10.78
CA ASP A 100 4.29 9.49 11.97
C ASP A 100 4.21 11.02 12.10
N ASN A 101 5.33 11.71 11.88
CA ASN A 101 5.35 13.18 11.86
C ASN A 101 4.51 13.76 10.70
N VAL A 102 4.44 13.06 9.56
CA VAL A 102 3.59 13.47 8.42
C VAL A 102 2.12 13.27 8.76
N VAL A 103 1.71 12.15 9.37
CA VAL A 103 0.33 11.91 9.81
C VAL A 103 -0.07 12.89 10.91
N GLU A 104 0.83 13.17 11.86
CA GLU A 104 0.60 14.19 12.88
C GLU A 104 0.50 15.60 12.30
N SER A 105 1.19 15.89 11.18
CA SER A 105 1.06 17.15 10.45
C SER A 105 -0.17 17.19 9.54
N ALA A 106 -0.58 16.06 8.95
CA ALA A 106 -1.72 15.96 8.02
C ALA A 106 -3.06 15.86 8.76
N ALA A 107 -3.08 15.24 9.94
CA ALA A 107 -4.20 15.30 10.88
C ALA A 107 -4.46 16.75 11.36
N LYS A 108 -3.47 17.65 11.28
CA LYS A 108 -3.69 19.10 11.50
C LYS A 108 -4.45 19.78 10.36
N SER A 109 -4.64 19.12 9.20
CA SER A 109 -5.37 19.66 8.04
C SER A 109 -6.65 18.90 7.66
N ALA A 110 -6.89 17.70 8.19
CA ALA A 110 -7.97 16.83 7.72
C ALA A 110 -8.99 16.50 8.82
N VAL A 111 -9.72 17.51 9.28
CA VAL A 111 -11.01 17.30 9.95
C VAL A 111 -12.08 17.42 8.85
N TYR A 112 -12.64 16.26 8.48
CA TYR A 112 -13.65 15.97 7.46
C TYR A 112 -13.16 15.69 6.03
N ASN A 113 -13.60 14.52 5.53
CA ASN A 113 -13.71 14.22 4.11
C ASN A 113 -14.48 15.33 3.38
N ILE A 114 -14.11 15.56 2.12
CA ILE A 114 -14.63 16.52 1.12
C ILE A 114 -13.72 17.75 0.97
N GLY A 115 -12.95 17.76 -0.12
CA GLY A 115 -12.26 18.94 -0.65
C GLY A 115 -10.96 19.30 0.09
N LEU A 116 -9.83 18.89 -0.45
CA LEU A 116 -8.53 19.47 -0.06
C LEU A 116 -8.36 20.79 -0.81
N ASP A 117 -8.50 21.89 -0.07
CA ASP A 117 -8.01 23.22 -0.44
C ASP A 117 -6.62 23.48 0.17
N GLU A 118 -5.94 24.41 -0.49
CA GLU A 118 -4.53 24.77 -0.60
C GLU A 118 -3.70 24.90 0.70
N THR A 119 -2.63 24.09 0.78
CA THR A 119 -1.29 24.60 1.13
C THR A 119 -0.27 24.08 0.11
N GLU A 120 0.13 24.98 -0.78
CA GLU A 120 0.81 24.80 -2.09
C GLU A 120 2.24 24.20 -2.10
N TYR A 121 2.73 23.54 -1.06
CA TYR A 121 4.11 22.98 -1.07
C TYR A 121 4.21 21.44 -1.02
N ARG A 122 3.18 20.72 -0.57
CA ARG A 122 3.17 19.25 -0.53
C ARG A 122 2.36 18.68 -1.71
N THR A 123 2.87 18.95 -2.90
CA THR A 123 2.32 18.57 -4.21
C THR A 123 2.38 17.06 -4.44
N VAL A 124 1.54 16.51 -5.33
CA VAL A 124 1.48 15.15 -5.94
C VAL A 124 2.62 14.18 -5.64
N ARG A 125 3.87 14.66 -5.73
CA ARG A 125 5.11 13.97 -5.43
C ARG A 125 5.12 13.33 -4.04
N SER A 126 4.56 13.98 -3.01
CA SER A 126 4.55 13.44 -1.64
C SER A 126 3.68 12.18 -1.49
N THR A 127 2.45 12.19 -2.01
CA THR A 127 1.53 11.04 -1.94
C THR A 127 2.00 9.89 -2.82
N LEU A 128 2.48 10.21 -4.03
CA LEU A 128 2.97 9.20 -4.96
C LEU A 128 4.31 8.60 -4.50
N GLY A 129 5.22 9.45 -4.01
CA GLY A 129 6.49 9.03 -3.42
C GLY A 129 6.30 8.18 -2.17
N THR A 130 5.32 8.54 -1.34
CA THR A 130 4.88 7.69 -0.21
C THR A 130 4.50 6.29 -0.73
N LYS A 131 3.64 6.19 -1.75
CA LYS A 131 3.26 4.89 -2.32
C LYS A 131 4.43 4.12 -2.94
N GLN A 132 5.41 4.80 -3.56
CA GLN A 132 6.64 4.18 -4.05
C GLN A 132 7.42 3.52 -2.91
N ILE A 133 7.70 4.27 -1.84
CA ILE A 133 8.45 3.75 -0.70
C ILE A 133 7.68 2.61 0.00
N GLN A 134 6.37 2.76 0.20
CA GLN A 134 5.54 1.70 0.77
C GLN A 134 5.55 0.43 -0.09
N SER A 135 5.50 0.58 -1.42
CA SER A 135 5.53 -0.56 -2.33
C SER A 135 6.88 -1.26 -2.33
N LYS A 136 7.99 -0.50 -2.26
CA LYS A 136 9.35 -1.03 -2.10
C LYS A 136 9.46 -1.87 -0.83
N MET A 137 9.04 -1.32 0.32
CA MET A 137 9.09 -2.05 1.60
C MET A 137 8.32 -3.36 1.56
N ILE A 138 7.10 -3.35 1.00
CA ILE A 138 6.28 -4.56 0.87
C ILE A 138 6.98 -5.59 -0.02
N MET A 139 7.51 -5.17 -1.17
CA MET A 139 8.21 -6.07 -2.10
C MET A 139 9.46 -6.70 -1.47
N GLU A 140 10.27 -5.90 -0.79
CA GLU A 140 11.48 -6.40 -0.12
C GLU A 140 11.12 -7.39 1.00
N LEU A 141 10.13 -7.09 1.85
CA LEU A 141 9.64 -8.03 2.87
C LEU A 141 9.20 -9.36 2.26
N LEU A 142 8.35 -9.32 1.23
CA LEU A 142 7.83 -10.51 0.55
C LEU A 142 8.94 -11.34 -0.10
N SER A 143 9.98 -10.69 -0.61
CA SER A 143 11.14 -11.37 -1.22
C SER A 143 12.01 -12.13 -0.21
N ILE A 144 11.98 -11.74 1.07
CA ILE A 144 12.78 -12.33 2.14
C ILE A 144 12.03 -13.48 2.84
N ASP A 145 10.78 -13.24 3.25
CA ASP A 145 9.97 -14.21 4.00
C ASP A 145 8.47 -13.90 3.83
N GLY A 146 7.88 -14.39 2.74
CA GLY A 146 6.49 -14.14 2.39
C GLY A 146 5.49 -14.36 3.54
N PRO A 147 5.48 -15.53 4.20
CA PRO A 147 4.57 -15.80 5.32
C PRO A 147 4.70 -14.81 6.49
N CYS A 148 5.92 -14.45 6.90
CA CYS A 148 6.12 -13.45 7.97
C CYS A 148 5.78 -12.03 7.48
N ALA A 149 6.07 -11.71 6.23
CA ALA A 149 5.80 -10.42 5.62
C ALA A 149 4.31 -10.10 5.59
N GLU A 150 3.44 -11.06 5.26
CA GLU A 150 1.98 -10.85 5.29
C GLU A 150 1.48 -10.42 6.68
N VAL A 151 2.03 -11.02 7.75
CA VAL A 151 1.71 -10.63 9.13
C VAL A 151 2.14 -9.19 9.42
N VAL A 152 3.32 -8.77 8.95
CA VAL A 152 3.79 -7.38 9.09
C VAL A 152 2.91 -6.41 8.31
N ILE A 153 2.56 -6.75 7.07
CA ILE A 153 1.74 -5.94 6.18
C ILE A 153 0.34 -5.73 6.79
N ASP A 154 -0.28 -6.78 7.32
CA ASP A 154 -1.60 -6.68 7.94
C ASP A 154 -1.59 -5.94 9.29
N ALA A 155 -0.53 -6.12 10.08
CA ALA A 155 -0.31 -5.33 11.30
C ALA A 155 -0.16 -3.84 10.98
N TRP A 156 0.56 -3.51 9.91
CA TRP A 156 0.75 -2.13 9.48
C TRP A 156 -0.54 -1.48 8.98
N LYS A 157 -1.34 -2.19 8.16
CA LYS A 157 -2.67 -1.72 7.74
C LYS A 157 -3.57 -1.46 8.95
N THR A 158 -3.57 -2.39 9.90
CA THR A 158 -4.34 -2.26 11.15
C THR A 158 -3.91 -1.02 11.91
N MET A 159 -2.61 -0.82 12.11
CA MET A 159 -2.04 0.34 12.81
C MET A 159 -2.47 1.66 12.16
N ILE A 160 -2.33 1.81 10.84
CA ILE A 160 -2.78 3.02 10.12
C ILE A 160 -4.28 3.26 10.33
N ALA A 161 -5.09 2.21 10.16
CA ALA A 161 -6.55 2.31 10.27
C ALA A 161 -7.02 2.62 11.69
N THR A 162 -6.33 2.13 12.72
CA THR A 162 -6.63 2.43 14.12
C THR A 162 -6.16 3.83 14.50
N THR A 163 -4.93 4.21 14.18
CA THR A 163 -4.37 5.52 14.55
C THR A 163 -5.13 6.67 13.88
N ALA A 164 -5.60 6.50 12.64
CA ALA A 164 -6.44 7.49 11.96
C ALA A 164 -7.79 7.74 12.67
N LYS A 165 -8.27 6.80 13.48
CA LYS A 165 -9.53 6.90 14.24
C LYS A 165 -9.32 7.39 15.68
N LEU A 166 -8.07 7.48 16.14
CA LEU A 166 -7.75 7.89 17.51
C LEU A 166 -7.98 9.40 17.67
N ASP A 167 -8.87 9.77 18.58
CA ASP A 167 -9.00 11.15 19.03
C ASP A 167 -7.82 11.49 19.95
N LYS A 168 -6.79 12.13 19.38
CA LYS A 168 -5.61 12.62 20.11
C LYS A 168 -5.93 13.75 21.09
N THR A 169 -7.16 14.26 21.16
CA THR A 169 -7.58 15.32 22.08
C THR A 169 -8.45 14.82 23.23
N ARG A 170 -8.80 13.53 23.23
CA ARG A 170 -9.63 12.89 24.25
C ARG A 170 -9.01 13.06 25.65
N PRO A 171 -9.79 13.47 26.67
CA PRO A 171 -9.33 13.47 28.05
C PRO A 171 -9.25 12.04 28.60
N PHE A 172 -8.22 11.77 29.40
CA PHE A 172 -8.04 10.50 30.10
C PHE A 172 -8.33 10.66 31.59
N SER A 173 -9.07 9.71 32.18
CA SER A 173 -9.47 9.78 33.59
C SER A 173 -8.61 8.91 34.50
N ASN A 174 -7.90 7.93 33.95
CA ASN A 174 -7.03 7.03 34.71
C ASN A 174 -5.93 6.42 33.84
N LEU A 175 -4.95 5.80 34.49
CA LEU A 175 -3.77 5.20 33.86
C LEU A 175 -4.12 4.04 32.91
N GLU A 176 -5.07 3.18 33.27
CA GLU A 176 -5.39 1.99 32.48
C GLU A 176 -5.99 2.37 31.12
N GLU A 177 -6.92 3.33 31.12
CA GLU A 177 -7.50 3.92 29.91
C GLU A 177 -6.42 4.54 29.01
N TYR A 178 -5.46 5.27 29.60
CA TYR A 178 -4.36 5.87 28.85
C TYR A 178 -3.42 4.80 28.27
N VAL A 179 -3.07 3.77 29.04
CA VAL A 179 -2.18 2.70 28.59
C VAL A 179 -2.79 1.92 27.42
N ASP A 180 -4.09 1.60 27.48
CA ASP A 180 -4.77 0.91 26.38
C ASP A 180 -4.76 1.72 25.09
N TYR A 181 -4.96 3.03 25.20
CA TYR A 181 -4.81 3.95 24.07
C TYR A 181 -3.36 4.00 23.57
N ARG A 182 -2.41 4.19 24.48
CA ARG A 182 -1.01 4.48 24.15
C ARG A 182 -0.29 3.29 23.54
N ILE A 183 -0.67 2.06 23.88
CA ILE A 183 -0.15 0.83 23.24
C ILE A 183 -0.42 0.85 21.73
N ILE A 184 -1.60 1.30 21.31
CA ILE A 184 -1.96 1.37 19.89
C ILE A 184 -1.32 2.59 19.23
N ASP A 185 -1.38 3.75 19.89
CA ASP A 185 -0.85 5.02 19.37
C ASP A 185 0.68 4.96 19.13
N THR A 186 1.43 4.30 20.02
CA THR A 186 2.88 4.08 19.87
C THR A 186 3.25 2.98 18.86
N GLY A 187 2.27 2.24 18.35
CA GLY A 187 2.52 1.16 17.39
C GLY A 187 3.25 -0.05 17.97
N ALA A 188 3.21 -0.28 19.29
CA ALA A 188 3.94 -1.39 19.92
C ALA A 188 3.63 -2.78 19.31
N PRO A 189 2.36 -3.12 18.97
CA PRO A 189 2.05 -4.38 18.26
C PRO A 189 2.70 -4.48 16.87
N PHE A 190 2.93 -3.37 16.17
CA PHE A 190 3.60 -3.36 14.88
C PHE A 190 5.13 -3.56 15.02
N VAL A 191 5.75 -2.98 16.05
CA VAL A 191 7.16 -3.26 16.38
C VAL A 191 7.38 -4.75 16.71
N ASP A 192 6.42 -5.37 17.43
CA ASP A 192 6.42 -6.81 17.68
C ASP A 192 6.39 -7.65 16.40
N THR A 193 5.58 -7.30 15.41
CA THR A 193 5.53 -8.06 14.15
C THR A 193 6.83 -7.94 13.35
N LEU A 194 7.49 -6.78 13.38
CA LEU A 194 8.82 -6.59 12.79
C LEU A 194 9.90 -7.40 13.51
N MET A 195 9.85 -7.47 14.85
CA MET A 195 10.73 -8.36 15.62
C MET A 195 10.54 -9.82 15.19
N ARG A 196 9.28 -10.27 15.11
CA ARG A 196 8.94 -11.63 14.69
C ARG A 196 9.41 -11.92 13.27
N PHE A 197 9.24 -10.98 12.34
CA PHE A 197 9.81 -11.07 11.01
C PHE A 197 11.34 -11.17 11.05
N GLY A 198 12.02 -10.33 11.82
CA GLY A 198 13.48 -10.35 11.94
C GLY A 198 14.03 -11.65 12.52
N MET A 199 13.28 -12.30 13.42
CA MET A 199 13.64 -13.60 13.99
C MET A 199 13.16 -14.79 13.16
N GLY A 200 12.23 -14.59 12.22
CA GLY A 200 11.57 -15.67 11.47
C GLY A 200 10.61 -16.51 12.32
N ILE A 201 9.85 -15.86 13.21
CA ILE A 201 8.90 -16.50 14.12
C ILE A 201 7.46 -16.25 13.64
N LEU A 202 6.75 -17.32 13.31
CA LEU A 202 5.31 -17.30 13.10
C LEU A 202 4.57 -17.83 14.33
N LEU A 203 3.56 -17.08 14.75
CA LEU A 203 2.63 -17.47 15.80
C LEU A 203 1.31 -17.89 15.16
N THR A 204 0.70 -18.93 15.69
CA THR A 204 -0.67 -19.29 15.34
C THR A 204 -1.66 -18.34 16.03
N ALA A 205 -2.88 -18.21 15.49
CA ALA A 205 -3.91 -17.39 16.12
C ALA A 205 -4.24 -17.81 17.57
N GLU A 206 -4.06 -19.10 17.90
CA GLU A 206 -4.21 -19.61 19.27
C GLU A 206 -3.07 -19.14 20.18
N GLU A 207 -1.82 -19.23 19.70
CA GLU A 207 -0.66 -18.71 20.42
C GLU A 207 -0.78 -17.19 20.64
N GLU A 208 -1.17 -16.42 19.62
CA GLU A 208 -1.38 -14.96 19.77
C GLU A 208 -2.45 -14.64 20.82
N ARG A 209 -3.57 -15.37 20.82
CA ARG A 209 -4.63 -15.18 21.83
C ARG A 209 -4.16 -15.52 23.25
N CYS A 210 -3.37 -16.58 23.38
CA CYS A 210 -2.79 -16.99 24.65
C CYS A 210 -1.75 -15.99 25.19
N LEU A 211 -0.94 -15.42 24.28
CA LEU A 211 0.12 -14.47 24.63
C LEU A 211 -0.37 -13.03 24.84
N ALA A 212 -1.52 -12.64 24.28
CA ALA A 212 -2.08 -11.30 24.39
C ALA A 212 -2.06 -10.69 25.81
N PRO A 213 -2.54 -11.37 26.88
CA PRO A 213 -2.44 -10.84 28.23
C PRO A 213 -0.99 -10.79 28.76
N ILE A 214 -0.09 -11.61 28.25
CA ILE A 214 1.30 -11.68 28.71
C ILE A 214 2.11 -10.51 28.13
N VAL A 215 1.91 -10.16 26.87
CA VAL A 215 2.69 -9.12 26.17
C VAL A 215 2.25 -7.70 26.50
N LYS A 216 0.99 -7.50 26.92
CA LYS A 216 0.41 -6.17 27.21
C LYS A 216 1.27 -5.29 28.14
N PRO A 217 1.81 -5.78 29.28
CA PRO A 217 2.68 -4.97 30.14
C PRO A 217 4.00 -4.56 29.47
N CYS A 218 4.55 -5.37 28.55
CA CYS A 218 5.73 -4.98 27.79
C CYS A 218 5.42 -3.80 26.86
N TYR A 219 4.30 -3.86 26.13
CA TYR A 219 3.86 -2.76 25.27
C TYR A 219 3.60 -1.47 26.06
N ALA A 220 2.99 -1.59 27.25
CA ALA A 220 2.82 -0.46 28.15
C ALA A 220 4.16 0.15 28.55
N ALA A 221 5.13 -0.68 28.98
CA ALA A 221 6.46 -0.19 29.37
C ALA A 221 7.18 0.55 28.24
N LEU A 222 7.07 0.07 26.99
CA LEU A 222 7.65 0.74 25.82
C LEU A 222 7.05 2.13 25.58
N GLY A 223 5.72 2.23 25.59
CA GLY A 223 5.03 3.50 25.36
C GLY A 223 5.28 4.52 26.49
N LEU A 224 5.29 4.07 27.74
CA LEU A 224 5.55 4.96 28.88
C LEU A 224 7.01 5.39 29.01
N ALA A 225 7.95 4.54 28.58
CA ALA A 225 9.34 4.94 28.42
C ALA A 225 9.47 6.03 27.35
N ASN A 226 8.78 5.88 26.21
CA ASN A 226 8.73 6.91 25.18
C ASN A 226 8.21 8.24 25.73
N ASP A 227 7.06 8.25 26.42
CA ASP A 227 6.49 9.45 27.04
C ASP A 227 7.50 10.19 27.95
N TYR A 228 8.30 9.44 28.71
CA TYR A 228 9.30 10.03 29.60
C TYR A 228 10.38 10.81 28.84
N PHE A 229 10.92 10.20 27.78
CA PHE A 229 12.07 10.75 27.04
C PHE A 229 11.65 11.75 25.96
N SER A 230 10.49 11.59 25.33
CA SER A 230 10.00 12.54 24.33
C SER A 230 9.33 13.79 24.92
N PHE A 231 9.02 13.78 26.22
CA PHE A 231 8.26 14.85 26.87
C PHE A 231 8.80 16.26 26.62
N ASP A 232 10.11 16.46 26.73
CA ASP A 232 10.68 17.82 26.67
C ASP A 232 10.48 18.45 25.28
N VAL A 233 10.72 17.67 24.21
CA VAL A 233 10.48 18.09 22.83
C VAL A 233 8.98 18.26 22.56
N GLU A 234 8.15 17.31 22.99
CA GLU A 234 6.69 17.40 22.84
C GLU A 234 6.10 18.60 23.58
N TRP A 235 6.66 18.93 24.74
CA TRP A 235 6.25 20.08 25.55
C TRP A 235 6.63 21.40 24.87
N GLU A 236 7.84 21.52 24.31
CA GLU A 236 8.24 22.69 23.52
C GLU A 236 7.34 22.87 22.29
N GLU A 237 7.01 21.79 21.60
CA GLU A 237 6.07 21.79 20.47
C GLU A 237 4.65 22.19 20.91
N PHE A 238 4.20 21.70 22.07
CA PHE A 238 2.92 22.06 22.66
C PHE A 238 2.84 23.55 23.01
N GLN A 239 3.93 24.13 23.55
CA GLN A 239 4.00 25.54 23.93
C GLN A 239 4.12 26.49 22.72
N SER A 240 4.89 26.10 21.71
CA SER A 240 5.14 26.92 20.51
C SER A 240 4.01 26.85 19.47
N GLY A 241 3.16 25.83 19.53
CA GLY A 241 2.07 25.65 18.58
C GLY A 241 0.99 26.73 18.69
N SER A 242 0.68 27.42 17.58
CA SER A 242 -0.43 28.38 17.46
C SER A 242 -1.84 27.77 17.59
N SER A 243 -1.94 26.51 18.01
CA SER A 243 -3.13 25.65 17.83
C SER A 243 -4.17 25.69 18.95
N GLY A 244 -4.00 26.51 20.01
CA GLY A 244 -4.99 26.61 21.08
C GLY A 244 -5.30 25.27 21.78
N LYS A 245 -4.38 24.30 21.75
CA LYS A 245 -4.56 22.98 22.37
C LYS A 245 -4.57 23.13 23.88
N SER A 246 -5.59 22.58 24.53
CA SER A 246 -5.74 22.59 25.99
C SER A 246 -5.19 21.32 26.68
N THR A 247 -4.86 20.27 25.91
CA THR A 247 -4.45 18.96 26.42
C THR A 247 -3.28 18.36 25.65
N MET A 248 -2.46 17.55 26.33
CA MET A 248 -1.31 16.85 25.75
C MET A 248 -1.39 15.34 26.03
N THR A 249 -1.12 14.53 25.01
CA THR A 249 -1.23 13.06 25.05
C THR A 249 0.08 12.42 25.49
N ASN A 250 0.50 12.72 26.71
CA ASN A 250 1.73 12.21 27.30
C ASN A 250 1.52 11.99 28.81
N LEU A 251 1.94 10.84 29.34
CA LEU A 251 1.68 10.50 30.74
C LEU A 251 2.33 11.47 31.74
N VAL A 252 3.49 12.05 31.41
CA VAL A 252 4.14 13.05 32.30
C VAL A 252 3.20 14.23 32.50
N TRP A 253 2.60 14.75 31.42
CA TRP A 253 1.62 15.84 31.51
C TRP A 253 0.37 15.42 32.26
N LEU A 254 -0.17 14.23 31.98
CA LEU A 254 -1.35 13.70 32.68
C LEU A 254 -1.08 13.56 34.18
N PHE A 255 0.10 13.12 34.59
CA PHE A 255 0.47 13.04 36.02
C PHE A 255 0.63 14.42 36.66
N MET A 256 1.15 15.41 35.94
CA MET A 256 1.12 16.80 36.42
C MET A 256 -0.32 17.24 36.69
N GLN A 257 -1.27 16.92 35.80
CA GLN A 257 -2.68 17.30 35.97
C GLN A 257 -3.40 16.48 37.06
N TRP A 258 -3.27 15.16 37.06
CA TRP A 258 -3.97 14.26 37.97
C TRP A 258 -3.46 14.37 39.41
N HIS A 259 -2.16 14.65 39.58
CA HIS A 259 -1.53 14.67 40.91
C HIS A 259 -1.10 16.06 41.37
N GLN A 260 -1.22 17.09 40.53
CA GLN A 260 -0.82 18.47 40.85
C GLN A 260 0.65 18.56 41.29
N VAL A 261 1.52 17.90 40.53
CA VAL A 261 2.96 17.83 40.78
C VAL A 261 3.75 18.52 39.66
N ASP A 262 5.00 18.88 39.95
CA ASP A 262 5.90 19.41 38.92
C ASP A 262 6.36 18.32 37.93
N VAL A 263 7.05 18.75 36.87
CA VAL A 263 7.54 17.87 35.80
C VAL A 263 8.52 16.81 36.33
N GLN A 264 9.37 17.13 37.30
CA GLN A 264 10.39 16.22 37.80
C GLN A 264 9.77 15.09 38.61
N GLU A 265 8.81 15.43 39.47
CA GLU A 265 8.03 14.47 40.22
C GLU A 265 7.11 13.64 39.31
N ALA A 266 6.50 14.25 38.28
CA ALA A 266 5.72 13.52 37.27
C ALA A 266 6.59 12.52 36.50
N LYS A 267 7.76 12.94 35.99
CA LYS A 267 8.75 12.07 35.34
C LYS A 267 9.18 10.93 36.27
N ARG A 268 9.47 11.20 37.55
CA ARG A 268 9.80 10.16 38.55
C ARG A 268 8.70 9.10 38.65
N ARG A 269 7.43 9.52 38.71
CA ARG A 269 6.28 8.62 38.77
C ARG A 269 6.09 7.81 37.48
N VAL A 270 6.27 8.42 36.31
CA VAL A 270 6.22 7.71 35.02
C VAL A 270 7.29 6.62 34.96
N ARG A 271 8.51 6.90 35.41
CA ARG A 271 9.57 5.89 35.54
C ARG A 271 9.19 4.73 36.47
N GLU A 272 8.60 5.02 37.63
CA GLU A 272 8.15 3.99 38.56
C GLU A 272 7.06 3.09 37.99
N VAL A 273 6.08 3.69 37.30
CA VAL A 273 5.02 2.95 36.62
C VAL A 273 5.57 2.11 35.47
N THR A 274 6.51 2.64 34.70
CA THR A 274 7.19 1.93 33.60
C THR A 274 7.91 0.68 34.13
N ASN A 275 8.71 0.83 35.20
CA ASN A 275 9.41 -0.29 35.84
C ASN A 275 8.44 -1.32 36.43
N ARG A 276 7.29 -0.88 36.96
CA ARG A 276 6.25 -1.80 37.46
C ARG A 276 5.67 -2.66 36.33
N TYR A 277 5.44 -2.10 35.14
CA TYR A 277 4.98 -2.86 33.98
C TYR A 277 6.05 -3.81 33.44
N GLU A 278 7.34 -3.44 33.48
CA GLU A 278 8.44 -4.36 33.17
C GLU A 278 8.47 -5.56 34.15
N ASP A 279 8.36 -5.31 35.46
CA ASP A 279 8.33 -6.37 36.46
C ASP A 279 7.11 -7.27 36.31
N GLU A 280 5.95 -6.68 36.01
CA GLU A 280 4.72 -7.41 35.72
C GLU A 280 4.87 -8.29 34.47
N TYR A 281 5.47 -7.77 33.40
CA TYR A 281 5.78 -8.55 32.20
C TYR A 281 6.62 -9.77 32.54
N ARG A 282 7.72 -9.57 33.26
CA ARG A 282 8.63 -10.64 33.67
C ARG A 282 7.93 -11.72 34.49
N GLN A 283 7.11 -11.32 35.48
CA GLN A 283 6.35 -12.26 36.30
C GLN A 283 5.34 -13.07 35.46
N ARG A 284 4.65 -12.43 34.51
CA ARG A 284 3.71 -13.12 33.61
C ARG A 284 4.44 -14.10 32.69
N VAL A 285 5.61 -13.74 32.16
CA VAL A 285 6.46 -14.64 31.35
C VAL A 285 6.94 -15.84 32.17
N GLU A 286 7.48 -15.62 33.35
CA GLU A 286 7.94 -16.68 34.25
C GLU A 286 6.79 -17.66 34.59
N ALA A 287 5.61 -17.12 34.94
CA ALA A 287 4.43 -17.92 35.25
C ALA A 287 3.93 -18.74 34.04
N PHE A 288 3.93 -18.15 32.84
CA PHE A 288 3.52 -18.82 31.61
C PHE A 288 4.47 -19.95 31.24
N LEU A 289 5.78 -19.69 31.24
CA LEU A 289 6.81 -20.67 30.88
C LEU A 289 6.91 -21.82 31.90
N ALA A 290 6.52 -21.59 33.16
CA ALA A 290 6.43 -22.62 34.18
C ALA A 290 5.22 -23.57 33.98
N LYS A 291 4.19 -23.14 33.25
CA LYS A 291 2.94 -23.86 33.04
C LYS A 291 2.69 -24.17 31.56
N GLU A 292 1.89 -23.35 30.90
CA GLU A 292 1.36 -23.58 29.54
C GLU A 292 2.45 -23.48 28.46
N GLY A 293 3.47 -22.63 28.67
CA GLY A 293 4.62 -22.50 27.78
C GLY A 293 5.73 -23.53 28.04
N LYS A 294 5.54 -24.47 28.97
CA LYS A 294 6.61 -25.40 29.38
C LYS A 294 7.03 -26.29 28.22
N GLY A 295 8.30 -26.19 27.83
CA GLY A 295 8.87 -26.95 26.71
C GLY A 295 8.66 -26.33 25.32
N ASN A 296 7.94 -25.20 25.21
CA ASN A 296 7.80 -24.48 23.95
C ASN A 296 8.98 -23.51 23.74
N GLY A 297 10.05 -24.02 23.10
CA GLY A 297 11.26 -23.25 22.82
C GLY A 297 11.01 -22.00 21.96
N LYS A 298 10.06 -22.07 21.02
CA LYS A 298 9.66 -20.95 20.15
C LYS A 298 9.10 -19.79 20.98
N LEU A 299 8.09 -20.07 21.82
CA LEU A 299 7.45 -19.04 22.65
C LEU A 299 8.40 -18.48 23.71
N LYS A 300 9.27 -19.31 24.28
CA LYS A 300 10.32 -18.85 25.19
C LYS A 300 11.26 -17.86 24.52
N THR A 301 11.71 -18.18 23.31
CA THR A 301 12.62 -17.32 22.53
C THR A 301 11.94 -16.00 22.18
N TYR A 302 10.68 -16.07 21.73
CA TYR A 302 9.85 -14.90 21.43
C TYR A 302 9.68 -13.96 22.64
N LEU A 303 9.23 -14.48 23.79
CA LEU A 303 9.01 -13.69 24.99
C LEU A 303 10.32 -13.11 25.55
N ASN A 304 11.41 -13.88 25.49
CA ASN A 304 12.71 -13.35 25.90
C ASN A 304 13.15 -12.17 25.02
N ALA A 305 12.99 -12.29 23.69
CA ALA A 305 13.33 -11.22 22.76
C ALA A 305 12.47 -9.97 22.98
N LEU A 306 11.16 -10.13 23.19
CA LEU A 306 10.26 -9.02 23.43
C LEU A 306 10.66 -8.21 24.67
N GLY A 307 11.06 -8.88 25.76
CA GLY A 307 11.54 -8.20 26.97
C GLY A 307 12.79 -7.33 26.76
N HIS A 308 13.66 -7.66 25.81
CA HIS A 308 14.86 -6.88 25.50
C HIS A 308 14.55 -5.59 24.72
N GLN A 309 13.35 -5.44 24.15
CA GLN A 309 12.92 -4.18 23.55
C GLN A 309 12.89 -3.04 24.58
N ILE A 310 12.56 -3.35 25.84
CA ILE A 310 12.43 -2.35 26.92
C ILE A 310 13.77 -1.64 27.20
N PRO A 311 14.86 -2.34 27.60
CA PRO A 311 16.15 -1.68 27.81
C PRO A 311 16.72 -1.08 26.52
N GLY A 312 16.48 -1.70 25.35
CA GLY A 312 16.89 -1.16 24.06
C GLY A 312 16.26 0.20 23.76
N ASN A 313 14.94 0.32 23.96
CA ASN A 313 14.18 1.55 23.75
C ASN A 313 14.63 2.67 24.69
N VAL A 314 14.84 2.33 25.97
CA VAL A 314 15.37 3.28 26.96
C VAL A 314 16.77 3.74 26.57
N SER A 315 17.68 2.82 26.27
CA SER A 315 19.06 3.14 25.90
C SER A 315 19.11 4.06 24.67
N TRP A 316 18.36 3.73 23.63
CA TRP A 316 18.28 4.56 22.43
C TRP A 316 17.74 5.96 22.73
N SER A 317 16.71 6.06 23.57
CA SER A 317 16.02 7.32 23.88
C SER A 317 16.87 8.30 24.69
N LEU A 318 17.93 7.86 25.38
CA LEU A 318 18.75 8.71 26.25
C LEU A 318 19.51 9.81 25.52
N ARG A 319 19.86 9.57 24.24
CA ARG A 319 20.72 10.46 23.44
C ARG A 319 20.39 10.39 21.94
N CYS A 320 19.17 9.99 21.56
CA CYS A 320 18.81 9.99 20.14
C CYS A 320 18.60 11.43 19.64
N PRO A 321 19.09 11.78 18.43
CA PRO A 321 18.84 13.11 17.85
C PRO A 321 17.35 13.49 17.73
N ARG A 322 16.46 12.49 17.72
CA ARG A 322 15.02 12.69 17.68
C ARG A 322 14.46 13.38 18.93
N TYR A 323 14.97 13.06 20.13
CA TYR A 323 14.53 13.66 21.39
C TYR A 323 15.50 14.71 21.93
N HIS A 324 16.66 14.86 21.29
CA HIS A 324 17.74 15.74 21.69
C HIS A 324 18.12 16.68 20.54
N PRO A 325 17.37 17.77 20.30
CA PRO A 325 17.63 18.72 19.23
C PRO A 325 19.06 19.28 19.25
N GLU A 326 19.64 19.45 20.44
CA GLU A 326 21.00 19.91 20.67
C GLU A 326 22.08 18.96 20.10
N LEU A 327 21.74 17.70 19.85
CA LEU A 327 22.64 16.70 19.28
C LEU A 327 22.52 16.57 17.75
N CYS A 328 21.58 17.27 17.10
CA CYS A 328 21.30 17.11 15.68
C CYS A 328 22.46 17.50 14.77
N ASP A 329 23.18 18.56 15.09
CA ASP A 329 24.30 19.06 14.27
C ASP A 329 25.46 18.06 14.30
N GLU A 330 25.87 17.61 15.49
CA GLU A 330 26.90 16.58 15.66
C GLU A 330 26.49 15.25 15.02
N ALA A 331 25.23 14.83 15.19
CA ALA A 331 24.72 13.63 14.55
C ALA A 331 24.75 13.73 13.02
N SER A 332 24.49 14.91 12.44
CA SER A 332 24.58 15.14 11.00
C SER A 332 26.01 14.97 10.49
N GLU A 333 27.00 15.50 11.22
CA GLU A 333 28.41 15.32 10.87
C GLU A 333 28.84 13.86 10.90
N LEU A 334 28.40 13.11 11.92
CA LEU A 334 28.69 11.67 12.03
C LEU A 334 28.01 10.87 10.92
N LEU A 335 26.74 11.14 10.64
CA LEU A 335 26.00 10.50 9.55
C LEU A 335 26.68 10.73 8.18
N GLU A 336 27.21 11.93 7.94
CA GLU A 336 27.93 12.25 6.70
C GLU A 336 29.30 11.59 6.61
N ARG A 337 29.94 11.26 7.74
CA ARG A 337 31.17 10.44 7.75
C ARG A 337 30.85 8.99 7.40
N ASP A 338 29.86 8.41 8.06
CA ASP A 338 29.42 7.02 7.82
C ASP A 338 28.98 6.82 6.35
N ARG A 339 28.31 7.83 5.77
CA ARG A 339 27.96 7.84 4.33
C ARG A 339 29.17 7.80 3.41
N LYS A 340 30.26 8.48 3.76
CA LYS A 340 31.48 8.51 2.95
C LYS A 340 32.22 7.19 3.06
N GLU A 341 32.36 6.66 4.27
CA GLU A 341 32.99 5.36 4.52
C GLU A 341 32.24 4.23 3.80
N SER A 342 30.91 4.21 3.89
CA SER A 342 30.07 3.23 3.17
C SER A 342 30.24 3.31 1.65
N ARG A 343 30.36 4.53 1.09
CA ARG A 343 30.59 4.75 -0.35
C ARG A 343 31.99 4.36 -0.79
N GLU A 344 32.99 4.55 0.06
CA GLU A 344 34.36 4.12 -0.20
C GLU A 344 34.44 2.58 -0.21
N GLU A 345 33.76 1.90 0.72
CA GLU A 345 33.67 0.43 0.73
C GLU A 345 32.88 -0.15 -0.46
N GLU A 346 31.78 0.49 -0.87
CA GLU A 346 31.02 0.10 -2.07
C GLU A 346 31.83 0.38 -3.36
N ASN A 347 32.50 1.53 -3.44
CA ASN A 347 33.39 1.85 -4.57
C ASN A 347 34.58 0.89 -4.63
N ASP A 348 35.14 0.45 -3.50
CA ASP A 348 36.23 -0.53 -3.49
C ASP A 348 35.73 -1.92 -3.93
N ARG A 349 34.48 -2.27 -3.64
CA ARG A 349 33.81 -3.49 -4.15
C ARG A 349 33.46 -3.40 -5.64
N GLU A 350 33.02 -2.23 -6.12
CA GLU A 350 32.73 -1.97 -7.53
C GLU A 350 34.01 -1.80 -8.37
N ALA A 351 35.06 -1.22 -7.81
CA ALA A 351 36.38 -1.08 -8.43
C ALA A 351 37.09 -2.44 -8.57
N ALA A 352 36.78 -3.41 -7.72
CA ALA A 352 37.20 -4.79 -7.91
C ALA A 352 36.51 -5.48 -9.11
N GLN A 353 35.46 -4.86 -9.69
CA GLN A 353 34.64 -5.46 -10.75
C GLN A 353 34.65 -4.72 -12.10
N ASN A 354 35.25 -3.53 -12.24
CA ASN A 354 35.22 -2.80 -13.52
C ASN A 354 36.53 -2.07 -13.87
N ILE A 355 37.04 -2.38 -15.08
CA ILE A 355 38.19 -1.72 -15.75
C ILE A 355 37.69 -0.41 -16.42
N PRO A 356 38.37 0.74 -16.27
CA PRO A 356 37.87 2.02 -16.77
C PRO A 356 38.33 2.33 -18.20
N ALA A 357 37.46 2.98 -18.98
CA ALA A 357 37.81 3.70 -20.20
C ALA A 357 37.57 5.20 -20.01
N GLU A 358 38.60 5.97 -20.34
CA GLU A 358 38.76 7.41 -20.11
C GLU A 358 38.08 8.32 -21.15
N ASN A 359 37.71 9.50 -20.64
CA ASN A 359 37.78 10.85 -21.24
C ASN A 359 36.85 11.26 -22.39
N ILE A 360 36.15 12.39 -22.21
CA ILE A 360 36.35 13.64 -22.98
C ILE A 360 35.80 14.89 -22.22
N ALA A 361 36.74 15.79 -21.97
CA ALA A 361 36.79 17.26 -21.85
C ALA A 361 35.56 18.16 -21.54
N ARG A 362 35.86 19.20 -20.73
CA ARG A 362 35.04 20.33 -20.28
C ARG A 362 35.31 21.65 -21.06
N ARG A 363 34.26 22.50 -21.11
CA ARG A 363 34.18 24.00 -21.03
C ARG A 363 34.68 24.85 -22.22
N PRO A 364 34.37 26.18 -22.35
CA PRO A 364 33.81 27.17 -21.38
C PRO A 364 32.63 28.07 -21.90
N SER A 365 31.75 28.60 -21.04
CA SER A 365 31.57 29.99 -20.52
C SER A 365 31.20 31.11 -21.53
N ASP A 366 30.08 31.83 -21.27
CA ASP A 366 30.03 33.28 -20.98
C ASP A 366 28.64 33.94 -21.21
N SER A 367 28.24 34.73 -20.19
CA SER A 367 27.52 36.02 -20.24
C SER A 367 26.08 36.11 -20.81
N ASP A 368 25.22 37.08 -20.49
CA ASP A 368 24.89 37.90 -19.32
C ASP A 368 23.62 38.72 -19.73
N VAL A 369 22.97 39.42 -18.78
CA VAL A 369 22.06 40.59 -18.96
C VAL A 369 20.50 40.40 -18.98
N SER A 370 19.95 40.64 -17.77
CA SER A 370 18.85 41.57 -17.36
C SER A 370 17.37 41.45 -17.80
N ALA A 371 16.54 41.15 -16.80
CA ALA A 371 15.39 41.89 -16.23
C ALA A 371 14.54 42.91 -17.06
N SER A 372 13.20 42.75 -17.00
CA SER A 372 12.29 43.80 -16.48
C SER A 372 10.83 43.32 -16.26
N ASN A 373 10.36 43.49 -15.02
CA ASN A 373 8.99 43.70 -14.49
C ASN A 373 7.88 44.15 -15.48
N ARG A 374 6.65 43.63 -15.32
CA ARG A 374 5.56 44.27 -14.54
C ARG A 374 4.26 43.45 -14.56
N SER A 375 3.60 43.51 -13.41
CA SER A 375 2.27 43.04 -13.00
C SER A 375 1.10 43.42 -13.92
N SER A 376 0.01 42.64 -13.88
CA SER A 376 -1.26 43.04 -13.23
C SER A 376 -2.35 41.97 -13.33
N ILE A 377 -2.64 41.35 -12.17
CA ILE A 377 -3.96 41.07 -11.57
C ILE A 377 -5.18 41.50 -12.40
N TRP A 378 -6.00 40.54 -12.83
CA TRP A 378 -7.46 40.70 -12.95
C TRP A 378 -8.16 39.39 -12.58
N SER A 379 -8.70 39.36 -11.36
CA SER A 379 -9.81 38.54 -10.90
C SER A 379 -11.11 38.97 -11.58
N PHE A 380 -11.95 38.06 -12.09
CA PHE A 380 -13.42 38.17 -12.16
C PHE A 380 -13.97 36.75 -12.45
N SER A 381 -14.72 36.13 -11.54
CA SER A 381 -16.16 36.31 -11.26
C SER A 381 -17.08 35.60 -12.25
N ASN A 382 -17.84 34.67 -11.68
CA ASN A 382 -19.05 34.08 -12.22
C ASN A 382 -20.06 35.14 -12.69
N ARG A 383 -20.51 35.00 -13.94
CA ARG A 383 -21.94 34.97 -14.35
C ARG A 383 -22.04 34.97 -15.87
N SER A 384 -22.81 34.03 -16.41
CA SER A 384 -23.46 34.19 -17.70
C SER A 384 -24.94 34.47 -17.47
N SER A 385 -25.37 35.67 -17.86
CA SER A 385 -26.77 36.07 -18.01
C SER A 385 -27.19 35.82 -19.46
N ILE A 386 -28.39 35.28 -19.68
CA ILE A 386 -29.14 35.49 -20.92
C ILE A 386 -30.37 36.32 -20.56
N SER A 387 -30.55 37.40 -21.32
CA SER A 387 -31.64 38.36 -21.25
C SER A 387 -32.62 38.11 -22.39
N SER A 388 -33.91 38.19 -22.09
CA SER A 388 -34.91 38.73 -23.02
C SER A 388 -36.09 39.32 -22.23
N ALA A 389 -36.55 40.46 -22.74
CA ALA A 389 -37.39 41.51 -22.16
C ALA A 389 -38.88 41.13 -21.87
N PRO A 390 -39.67 42.00 -21.20
CA PRO A 390 -40.84 41.62 -20.42
C PRO A 390 -42.16 41.70 -21.19
N SER A 391 -43.09 40.82 -20.84
CA SER A 391 -44.52 40.96 -21.09
C SER A 391 -45.26 40.61 -19.81
N ASP A 392 -45.85 41.63 -19.21
CA ASP A 392 -46.84 41.54 -18.15
C ASP A 392 -48.17 41.11 -18.78
N ASP A 393 -48.76 40.03 -18.27
CA ASP A 393 -50.20 39.73 -18.22
C ASP A 393 -50.44 38.22 -18.04
N GLY A 394 -50.90 37.86 -16.84
CA GLY A 394 -51.54 36.57 -16.56
C GLY A 394 -50.81 35.73 -15.52
N GLU A 395 -51.37 35.66 -14.31
CA GLU A 395 -51.09 34.61 -13.33
C GLU A 395 -51.36 33.23 -13.94
N LEU A 396 -50.36 32.66 -14.63
CA LEU A 396 -50.30 31.24 -14.87
C LEU A 396 -49.76 30.61 -13.58
N TRP A 397 -50.61 29.82 -12.91
CA TRP A 397 -50.18 28.76 -12.02
C TRP A 397 -49.03 27.99 -12.70
N SER A 398 -47.79 28.21 -12.26
CA SER A 398 -46.71 27.29 -12.53
C SER A 398 -46.90 26.15 -11.53
N PRO A 399 -47.21 24.91 -11.96
CA PRO A 399 -47.16 23.79 -11.05
C PRO A 399 -45.74 23.77 -10.46
N GLU A 400 -45.60 23.62 -9.15
CA GLU A 400 -44.30 23.27 -8.57
C GLU A 400 -43.76 22.08 -9.36
N GLN A 401 -42.78 22.33 -10.23
CA GLN A 401 -42.23 21.27 -11.07
C GLN A 401 -41.61 20.26 -10.12
N VAL A 402 -42.24 19.08 -10.03
CA VAL A 402 -41.69 17.96 -9.28
C VAL A 402 -40.31 17.67 -9.88
N LYS A 403 -39.27 18.07 -9.15
CA LYS A 403 -37.89 17.73 -9.51
C LYS A 403 -37.68 16.28 -9.13
N LEU A 404 -37.53 15.43 -10.14
CA LEU A 404 -37.05 14.07 -9.94
C LEU A 404 -35.59 14.15 -9.49
N GLY A 405 -35.24 13.39 -8.45
CA GLY A 405 -33.86 13.21 -8.04
C GLY A 405 -33.20 12.04 -8.77
N ASP A 406 -31.90 11.86 -8.53
CA ASP A 406 -31.08 10.85 -9.18
C ASP A 406 -30.95 9.57 -8.33
N GLU A 407 -31.66 9.44 -7.22
CA GLU A 407 -31.55 8.32 -6.27
C GLU A 407 -31.78 6.95 -6.93
N HIS A 408 -32.79 6.84 -7.80
CA HIS A 408 -33.11 5.61 -8.50
C HIS A 408 -32.13 5.31 -9.64
N LEU A 409 -31.48 6.34 -10.17
CA LEU A 409 -30.49 6.24 -11.24
C LEU A 409 -29.13 5.80 -10.69
N LEU A 410 -28.76 6.27 -9.50
CA LEU A 410 -27.47 6.00 -8.88
C LEU A 410 -27.47 4.77 -7.99
N ALA A 411 -28.61 4.32 -7.46
CA ALA A 411 -28.65 3.19 -6.54
C ALA A 411 -27.95 1.91 -7.06
N PRO A 412 -28.10 1.48 -8.33
CA PRO A 412 -27.34 0.33 -8.84
C PRO A 412 -25.81 0.58 -8.91
N ALA A 413 -25.41 1.81 -9.23
CA ALA A 413 -24.00 2.22 -9.29
C ALA A 413 -23.37 2.30 -7.89
N GLU A 414 -24.10 2.80 -6.90
CA GLU A 414 -23.70 2.83 -5.49
C GLU A 414 -23.57 1.41 -4.94
N TYR A 415 -24.50 0.52 -5.29
CA TYR A 415 -24.44 -0.89 -4.89
C TYR A 415 -23.17 -1.58 -5.38
N ILE A 416 -22.87 -1.53 -6.69
CA ILE A 416 -21.66 -2.19 -7.20
C ILE A 416 -20.37 -1.56 -6.64
N SER A 417 -20.37 -0.25 -6.42
CA SER A 417 -19.25 0.48 -5.80
C SER A 417 -19.03 0.09 -4.34
N SER A 418 -20.08 -0.33 -3.63
CA SER A 418 -19.99 -0.80 -2.24
C SER A 418 -19.37 -2.19 -2.12
N LEU A 419 -19.30 -2.96 -3.21
CA LEU A 419 -18.73 -4.30 -3.20
C LEU A 419 -17.19 -4.26 -3.12
N PRO A 420 -16.53 -5.21 -2.41
CA PRO A 420 -15.07 -5.19 -2.22
C PRO A 420 -14.29 -5.17 -3.54
N SER A 421 -13.44 -4.16 -3.78
CA SER A 421 -12.61 -4.05 -5.00
C SER A 421 -11.13 -4.34 -4.68
N LYS A 422 -10.41 -4.95 -5.63
CA LYS A 422 -8.96 -5.18 -5.54
C LYS A 422 -8.11 -3.92 -5.88
N GLY A 423 -8.74 -2.85 -6.36
CA GLY A 423 -8.06 -1.55 -6.60
C GLY A 423 -6.99 -1.55 -7.70
N VAL A 424 -7.01 -2.54 -8.61
CA VAL A 424 -5.97 -2.77 -9.64
C VAL A 424 -5.81 -1.57 -10.57
N ARG A 425 -6.91 -0.91 -10.95
CA ARG A 425 -6.89 0.20 -11.92
C ARG A 425 -6.35 1.48 -11.30
N GLU A 426 -6.71 1.77 -10.06
CA GLU A 426 -6.20 2.91 -9.32
C GLU A 426 -4.70 2.75 -9.04
N ALA A 427 -4.27 1.54 -8.67
CA ALA A 427 -2.85 1.21 -8.53
C ALA A 427 -2.10 1.33 -9.86
N PHE A 428 -2.71 0.93 -10.98
CA PHE A 428 -2.13 1.10 -12.32
C PHE A 428 -1.98 2.58 -12.70
N ILE A 429 -2.99 3.42 -12.43
CA ILE A 429 -2.90 4.87 -12.63
C ILE A 429 -1.77 5.47 -11.79
N ASP A 430 -1.70 5.10 -10.50
CA ASP A 430 -0.63 5.56 -9.62
C ASP A 430 0.74 5.13 -10.14
N ALA A 431 0.88 3.86 -10.56
CA ALA A 431 2.09 3.32 -11.16
C ALA A 431 2.54 4.11 -12.40
N LEU A 432 1.65 4.35 -13.36
CA LEU A 432 1.99 5.13 -14.55
C LEU A 432 2.39 6.57 -14.19
N ASN A 433 1.74 7.15 -13.17
CA ASN A 433 1.99 8.53 -12.78
C ASN A 433 3.39 8.76 -12.21
N VAL A 434 4.10 7.70 -11.80
CA VAL A 434 5.51 7.76 -11.37
C VAL A 434 6.40 8.32 -12.48
N TRP A 435 6.09 7.94 -13.73
CA TRP A 435 6.82 8.39 -14.89
C TRP A 435 6.15 9.60 -15.57
N VAL A 436 4.82 9.61 -15.65
CA VAL A 436 4.08 10.67 -16.37
C VAL A 436 4.00 11.98 -15.57
N MET A 437 3.94 11.91 -14.24
CA MET A 437 3.97 13.07 -13.33
C MET A 437 2.84 14.09 -13.58
N LEU A 438 1.60 13.62 -13.72
CA LEU A 438 0.42 14.48 -13.86
C LEU A 438 0.05 15.19 -12.54
N PRO A 439 -0.60 16.37 -12.60
CA PRO A 439 -1.18 17.03 -11.43
C PRO A 439 -2.22 16.16 -10.69
N ASN A 440 -2.33 16.32 -9.36
CA ASN A 440 -3.25 15.54 -8.50
C ASN A 440 -4.70 15.60 -9.00
N ARG A 441 -5.15 16.78 -9.44
CA ARG A 441 -6.50 16.96 -9.97
C ARG A 441 -6.76 16.02 -11.15
N ASN A 442 -5.82 15.95 -12.08
CA ASN A 442 -5.90 15.13 -13.29
C ASN A 442 -5.86 13.64 -12.93
N VAL A 443 -4.98 13.23 -12.02
CA VAL A 443 -4.91 11.85 -11.51
C VAL A 443 -6.22 11.44 -10.85
N SER A 444 -6.79 12.28 -10.00
CA SER A 444 -8.07 12.01 -9.33
C SER A 444 -9.23 11.92 -10.32
N GLN A 445 -9.26 12.80 -11.32
CA GLN A 445 -10.25 12.73 -12.40
C GLN A 445 -10.11 11.44 -13.21
N LEU A 446 -8.89 11.01 -13.57
CA LEU A 446 -8.64 9.76 -14.28
C LEU A 446 -9.04 8.53 -13.47
N LYS A 447 -8.78 8.52 -12.16
CA LYS A 447 -9.25 7.46 -11.27
C LYS A 447 -10.77 7.40 -11.22
N SER A 448 -11.44 8.55 -11.16
CA SER A 448 -12.90 8.61 -11.22
C SER A 448 -13.42 8.07 -12.55
N ILE A 449 -12.86 8.49 -13.69
CA ILE A 449 -13.23 7.98 -15.01
C ILE A 449 -13.06 6.45 -15.09
N ALA A 450 -11.90 5.94 -14.66
CA ALA A 450 -11.61 4.51 -14.65
C ALA A 450 -12.59 3.73 -13.79
N GLN A 451 -12.95 4.24 -12.61
CA GLN A 451 -13.91 3.61 -11.70
C GLN A 451 -15.33 3.63 -12.27
N THR A 452 -15.77 4.77 -12.83
CA THR A 452 -17.08 4.92 -13.49
C THR A 452 -17.24 3.91 -14.63
N LEU A 453 -16.25 3.84 -15.54
CA LEU A 453 -16.25 2.91 -16.67
C LEU A 453 -16.18 1.46 -16.20
N HIS A 454 -15.38 1.16 -15.19
CA HIS A 454 -15.28 -0.18 -14.65
C HIS A 454 -16.62 -0.64 -14.06
N ASN A 455 -17.27 0.18 -13.25
CA ASN A 455 -18.58 -0.15 -12.70
C ASN A 455 -19.65 -0.33 -13.78
N ALA A 456 -19.68 0.56 -14.78
CA ALA A 456 -20.62 0.47 -15.90
C ALA A 456 -20.43 -0.84 -16.69
N SER A 457 -19.19 -1.15 -17.09
CA SER A 457 -18.88 -2.38 -17.83
C SER A 457 -19.19 -3.62 -17.01
N LEU A 458 -18.89 -3.64 -15.72
CA LEU A 458 -19.17 -4.77 -14.85
C LEU A 458 -20.67 -5.06 -14.70
N MET A 459 -21.50 -4.03 -14.58
CA MET A 459 -22.96 -4.18 -14.50
C MET A 459 -23.57 -4.72 -15.79
N LEU A 460 -23.01 -4.33 -16.94
CA LEU A 460 -23.43 -4.85 -18.25
C LEU A 460 -22.94 -6.28 -18.44
N ASP A 461 -21.66 -6.56 -18.17
CA ASP A 461 -21.08 -7.92 -18.23
C ASP A 461 -21.91 -8.89 -17.38
N ASP A 462 -22.21 -8.57 -16.12
CA ASP A 462 -23.00 -9.47 -15.25
C ASP A 462 -24.39 -9.79 -15.85
N ILE A 463 -24.98 -8.89 -16.65
CA ILE A 463 -26.26 -9.15 -17.33
C ILE A 463 -26.04 -9.97 -18.60
N GLU A 464 -25.05 -9.59 -19.40
CA GLU A 464 -24.73 -10.22 -20.68
C GLU A 464 -24.30 -11.69 -20.49
N ASP A 465 -23.57 -11.95 -19.40
CA ASP A 465 -23.10 -13.27 -18.98
C ASP A 465 -24.13 -14.00 -18.10
N SER A 466 -25.22 -13.34 -17.67
CA SER A 466 -26.23 -13.89 -16.75
C SER A 466 -25.67 -14.34 -15.39
N SER A 467 -24.60 -13.68 -14.92
CA SER A 467 -23.88 -13.98 -13.68
C SER A 467 -24.74 -13.70 -12.44
N PRO A 468 -25.05 -14.71 -11.60
CA PRO A 468 -25.89 -14.49 -10.41
C PRO A 468 -25.14 -13.79 -9.27
N LEU A 469 -23.81 -13.88 -9.26
CA LEU A 469 -22.97 -13.42 -8.16
C LEU A 469 -21.85 -12.51 -8.65
N ARG A 470 -21.51 -11.53 -7.82
CA ARG A 470 -20.33 -10.70 -7.96
C ARG A 470 -19.64 -10.55 -6.62
N ARG A 471 -18.37 -10.97 -6.53
CA ARG A 471 -17.53 -10.84 -5.32
C ARG A 471 -18.21 -11.47 -4.09
N GLY A 472 -18.88 -12.61 -4.29
CA GLY A 472 -19.60 -13.36 -3.25
C GLY A 472 -20.92 -12.73 -2.81
N ARG A 473 -21.40 -11.69 -3.50
CA ARG A 473 -22.68 -11.03 -3.25
C ARG A 473 -23.59 -11.14 -4.49
N PRO A 474 -24.91 -10.97 -4.36
CA PRO A 474 -25.79 -10.95 -5.54
C PRO A 474 -25.35 -9.92 -6.58
N ALA A 475 -25.37 -10.26 -7.87
CA ALA A 475 -25.03 -9.31 -8.93
C ALA A 475 -26.06 -8.16 -9.00
N THR A 476 -25.66 -6.97 -9.47
CA THR A 476 -26.52 -5.77 -9.40
C THR A 476 -27.90 -5.97 -10.05
N HIS A 477 -27.98 -6.68 -11.17
CA HIS A 477 -29.24 -6.95 -11.86
C HIS A 477 -30.17 -7.90 -11.11
N THR A 478 -29.63 -8.73 -10.20
CA THR A 478 -30.44 -9.60 -9.33
C THR A 478 -31.12 -8.81 -8.21
N VAL A 479 -30.56 -7.65 -7.83
CA VAL A 479 -31.08 -6.77 -6.78
C VAL A 479 -32.07 -5.75 -7.35
N PHE A 480 -31.69 -5.05 -8.43
CA PHE A 480 -32.45 -3.93 -8.99
C PHE A 480 -33.26 -4.29 -10.26
N GLY A 481 -33.07 -5.51 -10.77
CA GLY A 481 -33.60 -5.94 -12.05
C GLY A 481 -32.75 -5.48 -13.24
N VAL A 482 -32.92 -6.19 -14.35
CA VAL A 482 -32.16 -5.97 -15.60
C VAL A 482 -32.37 -4.55 -16.13
N GLY A 483 -33.62 -4.07 -16.21
CA GLY A 483 -33.93 -2.77 -16.81
C GLY A 483 -33.30 -1.57 -16.10
N GLN A 484 -33.37 -1.53 -14.76
CA GLN A 484 -32.77 -0.44 -13.98
C GLN A 484 -31.24 -0.50 -14.04
N THR A 485 -30.67 -1.69 -14.02
CA THR A 485 -29.22 -1.89 -14.08
C THR A 485 -28.65 -1.44 -15.42
N ILE A 486 -29.28 -1.81 -16.54
CA ILE A 486 -28.88 -1.33 -17.89
C ILE A 486 -28.97 0.19 -17.97
N ASN A 487 -30.07 0.79 -17.50
CA ASN A 487 -30.24 2.25 -17.53
C ASN A 487 -29.13 2.96 -16.75
N SER A 488 -28.82 2.47 -15.55
CA SER A 488 -27.79 3.06 -14.68
C SER A 488 -26.39 2.87 -15.26
N ALA A 489 -26.07 1.71 -15.83
CA ALA A 489 -24.79 1.48 -16.49
C ALA A 489 -24.59 2.42 -17.70
N ASN A 490 -25.61 2.56 -18.54
CA ASN A 490 -25.57 3.46 -19.69
C ASN A 490 -25.41 4.93 -19.25
N PHE A 491 -26.08 5.34 -18.18
CA PHE A 491 -25.86 6.65 -17.59
C PHE A 491 -24.41 6.86 -17.15
N LEU A 492 -23.80 5.88 -16.47
CA LEU A 492 -22.39 5.96 -16.08
C LEU A 492 -21.45 6.08 -17.30
N LEU A 493 -21.76 5.43 -18.43
CA LEU A 493 -20.97 5.62 -19.66
C LEU A 493 -21.02 7.07 -20.17
N ILE A 494 -22.20 7.71 -20.13
CA ILE A 494 -22.35 9.12 -20.48
C ILE A 494 -21.64 10.02 -19.46
N GLN A 495 -21.74 9.70 -18.17
CA GLN A 495 -21.03 10.41 -17.12
C GLN A 495 -19.51 10.32 -17.31
N ALA A 496 -18.97 9.15 -17.65
CA ALA A 496 -17.55 8.99 -17.95
C ALA A 496 -17.11 9.82 -19.16
N ALA A 497 -17.93 9.88 -20.21
CA ALA A 497 -17.68 10.75 -21.37
C ALA A 497 -17.65 12.23 -20.97
N ASP A 498 -18.58 12.68 -20.12
CA ASP A 498 -18.57 14.05 -19.60
C ASP A 498 -17.35 14.33 -18.72
N GLN A 499 -16.94 13.37 -17.88
CA GLN A 499 -15.72 13.47 -17.08
C GLN A 499 -14.46 13.59 -17.96
N VAL A 500 -14.37 12.83 -19.06
CA VAL A 500 -13.28 12.95 -20.04
C VAL A 500 -13.31 14.32 -20.72
N ARG A 501 -14.49 14.82 -21.09
CA ARG A 501 -14.65 16.17 -21.66
C ARG A 501 -14.15 17.25 -20.70
N GLN A 502 -14.37 17.07 -19.40
CA GLN A 502 -13.89 17.98 -18.34
C GLN A 502 -12.36 18.00 -18.15
N LEU A 503 -11.61 17.07 -18.78
CA LEU A 503 -10.14 17.10 -18.79
C LEU A 503 -9.60 18.28 -19.63
N GLY A 504 -10.40 18.87 -20.52
CA GLY A 504 -10.08 20.11 -21.23
C GLY A 504 -9.25 19.97 -22.51
N ASP A 505 -8.82 18.76 -22.89
CA ASP A 505 -8.18 18.47 -24.20
C ASP A 505 -9.15 17.66 -25.08
N THR A 506 -9.50 18.19 -26.26
CA THR A 506 -10.42 17.52 -27.19
C THR A 506 -9.89 16.16 -27.67
N ARG A 507 -8.58 15.99 -27.74
CA ARG A 507 -7.95 14.71 -28.13
C ARG A 507 -8.20 13.60 -27.10
N CYS A 508 -8.40 13.94 -25.83
CA CYS A 508 -8.81 12.96 -24.83
C CYS A 508 -10.19 12.36 -25.17
N MET A 509 -11.10 13.17 -25.70
CA MET A 509 -12.41 12.68 -26.14
C MET A 509 -12.29 11.81 -27.39
N ASP A 510 -11.41 12.15 -28.33
CA ASP A 510 -11.13 11.31 -29.51
C ASP A 510 -10.59 9.93 -29.10
N ILE A 511 -9.62 9.90 -28.18
CA ILE A 511 -9.07 8.67 -27.60
C ILE A 511 -10.17 7.87 -26.91
N PHE A 512 -10.99 8.51 -26.08
CA PHE A 512 -12.11 7.86 -25.39
C PHE A 512 -13.07 7.21 -26.38
N MET A 513 -13.50 7.95 -27.41
CA MET A 513 -14.44 7.42 -28.41
C MET A 513 -13.84 6.27 -29.21
N GLU A 514 -12.54 6.31 -29.51
CA GLU A 514 -11.83 5.22 -30.17
C GLU A 514 -11.79 3.97 -29.30
N GLU A 515 -11.32 4.08 -28.05
CA GLU A 515 -11.19 2.94 -27.15
C GLU A 515 -12.54 2.34 -26.76
N MET A 516 -13.57 3.16 -26.56
CA MET A 516 -14.92 2.65 -26.31
C MET A 516 -15.45 1.84 -27.51
N ARG A 517 -15.20 2.29 -28.75
CA ARG A 517 -15.59 1.50 -29.95
C ARG A 517 -14.85 0.16 -30.00
N LEU A 518 -13.57 0.15 -29.67
CA LEU A 518 -12.78 -1.09 -29.62
C LEU A 518 -13.29 -2.03 -28.53
N LEU A 519 -13.61 -1.51 -27.34
CA LEU A 519 -14.18 -2.27 -26.23
C LEU A 519 -15.48 -2.97 -26.64
N PHE A 520 -16.44 -2.23 -27.19
CA PHE A 520 -17.69 -2.82 -27.68
C PHE A 520 -17.49 -3.81 -28.83
N ARG A 521 -16.51 -3.57 -29.72
CA ARG A 521 -16.15 -4.55 -30.75
C ARG A 521 -15.63 -5.84 -30.13
N GLY A 522 -14.73 -5.76 -29.15
CA GLY A 522 -14.23 -6.93 -28.42
C GLY A 522 -15.38 -7.71 -27.77
N GLN A 523 -16.23 -7.01 -27.01
CA GLN A 523 -17.41 -7.60 -26.37
C GLN A 523 -18.33 -8.31 -27.37
N SER A 524 -18.55 -7.69 -28.54
CA SER A 524 -19.43 -8.26 -29.56
C SER A 524 -18.98 -9.65 -30.05
N PHE A 525 -17.68 -9.89 -30.16
CA PHE A 525 -17.14 -11.20 -30.56
C PHE A 525 -17.29 -12.23 -29.44
N ASP A 526 -17.01 -11.86 -28.20
CA ASP A 526 -17.18 -12.73 -27.02
C ASP A 526 -18.63 -13.23 -26.91
N LEU A 527 -19.60 -12.31 -27.01
CA LEU A 527 -21.03 -12.64 -27.00
C LEU A 527 -21.46 -13.44 -28.23
N TYR A 528 -20.97 -13.09 -29.42
CA TYR A 528 -21.30 -13.79 -30.65
C TYR A 528 -20.85 -15.25 -30.61
N TRP A 529 -19.59 -15.50 -30.27
CA TRP A 529 -19.04 -16.86 -30.19
C TRP A 529 -19.79 -17.69 -29.17
N THR A 530 -19.99 -17.15 -27.97
CA THR A 530 -20.75 -17.81 -26.90
C THR A 530 -22.16 -18.18 -27.34
N ARG A 531 -22.86 -17.24 -28.00
CA ARG A 531 -24.23 -17.46 -28.50
C ARG A 531 -24.30 -18.49 -29.63
N GLN A 532 -23.40 -18.44 -30.61
CA GLN A 532 -23.40 -19.37 -31.75
C GLN A 532 -22.77 -20.73 -31.40
N GLY A 533 -22.01 -20.82 -30.32
CA GLY A 533 -21.19 -21.99 -30.00
C GLY A 533 -20.05 -22.20 -30.99
N GLU A 534 -19.61 -21.13 -31.66
CA GLU A 534 -18.49 -21.12 -32.60
C GLU A 534 -17.20 -20.85 -31.85
N CYS A 535 -16.39 -21.90 -31.64
CA CYS A 535 -15.11 -21.76 -30.96
C CYS A 535 -14.14 -20.95 -31.83
N PRO A 536 -13.59 -19.82 -31.35
CA PRO A 536 -12.59 -19.06 -32.08
C PRO A 536 -11.25 -19.78 -32.11
N SER A 537 -10.36 -19.34 -33.01
CA SER A 537 -8.92 -19.63 -32.91
C SER A 537 -8.29 -18.87 -31.73
N GLU A 538 -7.09 -19.31 -31.32
CA GLU A 538 -6.34 -18.64 -30.26
C GLU A 538 -5.98 -17.20 -30.66
N GLU A 539 -5.60 -16.97 -31.92
CA GLU A 539 -5.27 -15.63 -32.43
C GLU A 539 -6.48 -14.68 -32.42
N GLU A 540 -7.66 -15.19 -32.79
CA GLU A 540 -8.90 -14.42 -32.73
C GLU A 540 -9.27 -14.07 -31.28
N TYR A 541 -9.15 -15.03 -30.36
CA TYR A 541 -9.37 -14.79 -28.93
C TYR A 541 -8.40 -13.72 -28.39
N LEU A 542 -7.10 -13.81 -28.70
CA LEU A 542 -6.12 -12.81 -28.27
C LEU A 542 -6.43 -11.42 -28.84
N ALA A 543 -6.89 -11.34 -30.10
CA ALA A 543 -7.35 -10.08 -30.69
C ALA A 543 -8.63 -9.53 -30.02
N MET A 544 -9.53 -10.40 -29.58
CA MET A 544 -10.74 -10.02 -28.85
C MET A 544 -10.40 -9.43 -27.47
N ILE A 545 -9.58 -10.11 -26.66
CA ILE A 545 -9.27 -9.65 -25.29
C ILE A 545 -8.44 -8.35 -25.28
N ARG A 546 -7.58 -8.13 -26.29
CA ARG A 546 -6.86 -6.85 -26.51
C ARG A 546 -7.81 -5.67 -26.67
N ASN A 547 -8.97 -5.92 -27.26
CA ASN A 547 -9.99 -4.91 -27.50
C ASN A 547 -10.97 -4.78 -26.33
N LYS A 548 -11.38 -5.88 -25.68
CA LYS A 548 -12.27 -5.90 -24.51
C LYS A 548 -11.56 -5.40 -23.24
N THR A 549 -10.72 -6.23 -22.63
CA THR A 549 -10.14 -5.98 -21.30
C THR A 549 -8.88 -5.10 -21.38
N GLY A 550 -8.08 -5.28 -22.43
CA GLY A 550 -6.96 -4.40 -22.72
C GLY A 550 -7.38 -2.96 -23.07
N GLY A 551 -8.61 -2.78 -23.57
CA GLY A 551 -9.13 -1.47 -23.96
C GLY A 551 -9.16 -0.46 -22.82
N LEU A 552 -9.54 -0.86 -21.61
CA LEU A 552 -9.61 0.07 -20.47
C LEU A 552 -8.22 0.46 -19.93
N PHE A 553 -7.28 -0.50 -19.85
CA PHE A 553 -5.89 -0.19 -19.47
C PHE A 553 -5.23 0.72 -20.52
N ARG A 554 -5.46 0.43 -21.80
CA ARG A 554 -4.95 1.23 -22.92
C ARG A 554 -5.57 2.62 -22.94
N LEU A 555 -6.87 2.77 -22.70
CA LEU A 555 -7.54 4.05 -22.55
C LEU A 555 -6.88 4.90 -21.46
N ILE A 556 -6.68 4.34 -20.27
CA ILE A 556 -6.01 5.03 -19.17
C ILE A 556 -4.60 5.47 -19.57
N ALA A 557 -3.79 4.57 -20.13
CA ALA A 557 -2.43 4.88 -20.55
C ALA A 557 -2.38 5.98 -21.62
N ARG A 558 -3.25 5.91 -22.63
CA ARG A 558 -3.35 6.91 -23.71
C ARG A 558 -3.84 8.26 -23.20
N LEU A 559 -4.82 8.31 -22.29
CA LEU A 559 -5.26 9.55 -21.66
C LEU A 559 -4.14 10.18 -20.83
N MET A 560 -3.43 9.38 -20.03
CA MET A 560 -2.30 9.88 -19.23
C MET A 560 -1.17 10.41 -20.11
N ALA A 561 -0.79 9.66 -21.14
CA ALA A 561 0.21 10.08 -22.11
C ALA A 561 -0.19 11.37 -22.85
N GLN A 562 -1.46 11.49 -23.23
CA GLN A 562 -1.99 12.68 -23.88
C GLN A 562 -1.92 13.93 -22.99
N MET A 563 -2.11 13.75 -21.68
CA MET A 563 -2.09 14.82 -20.68
C MET A 563 -0.69 15.08 -20.10
N ALA A 564 0.32 14.31 -20.52
CA ALA A 564 1.67 14.40 -19.98
C ALA A 564 2.25 15.81 -20.22
N PRO A 565 2.99 16.39 -19.25
CA PRO A 565 3.57 17.72 -19.39
C PRO A 565 4.69 17.79 -20.44
N PHE A 566 5.21 16.63 -20.87
CA PHE A 566 6.23 16.51 -21.91
C PHE A 566 5.77 15.53 -23.00
N GLN A 567 6.04 15.85 -24.26
CA GLN A 567 5.75 14.94 -25.37
C GLN A 567 6.95 14.02 -25.62
N ASN A 568 6.88 12.80 -25.08
CA ASN A 568 7.85 11.74 -25.37
C ASN A 568 7.12 10.60 -26.09
N HIS A 569 7.14 10.62 -27.42
CA HIS A 569 6.43 9.63 -28.23
C HIS A 569 6.89 8.20 -27.95
N SER A 570 8.20 8.00 -27.72
CA SER A 570 8.74 6.67 -27.39
C SER A 570 8.22 6.15 -26.05
N LEU A 571 8.11 7.01 -25.03
CA LEU A 571 7.50 6.63 -23.76
C LEU A 571 6.02 6.30 -23.96
N HIS A 572 5.27 7.11 -24.72
CA HIS A 572 3.84 6.90 -24.93
C HIS A 572 3.56 5.53 -25.57
N THR A 573 4.29 5.17 -26.62
CA THR A 573 4.18 3.85 -27.26
C THR A 573 4.53 2.71 -26.31
N SER A 574 5.55 2.89 -25.47
CA SER A 574 5.97 1.88 -24.50
C SER A 574 4.94 1.67 -23.39
N LEU A 575 4.32 2.74 -22.90
CA LEU A 575 3.23 2.67 -21.92
C LEU A 575 1.97 2.01 -22.50
N GLU A 576 1.64 2.31 -23.76
CA GLU A 576 0.50 1.70 -24.46
C GLU A 576 0.72 0.19 -24.67
N SER A 577 1.93 -0.20 -25.05
CA SER A 577 2.33 -1.61 -25.19
C SER A 577 2.23 -2.36 -23.86
N LEU A 578 2.78 -1.79 -22.78
CA LEU A 578 2.70 -2.35 -21.44
C LEU A 578 1.23 -2.52 -21.00
N ALA A 579 0.39 -1.50 -21.22
CA ALA A 579 -1.02 -1.54 -20.86
C ALA A 579 -1.79 -2.63 -21.62
N SER A 580 -1.46 -2.85 -22.90
CA SER A 580 -2.06 -3.90 -23.72
C SER A 580 -1.64 -5.29 -23.25
N GLN A 581 -0.35 -5.51 -22.97
CA GLN A 581 0.17 -6.77 -22.42
C GLN A 581 -0.45 -7.09 -21.06
N LEU A 582 -0.58 -6.10 -20.18
CA LEU A 582 -1.26 -6.24 -18.89
C LEU A 582 -2.72 -6.63 -19.04
N GLY A 583 -3.44 -6.03 -19.99
CA GLY A 583 -4.82 -6.38 -20.29
C GLY A 583 -5.00 -7.81 -20.77
N GLU A 584 -4.11 -8.28 -21.66
CA GLU A 584 -4.07 -9.67 -22.13
C GLU A 584 -3.82 -10.63 -20.97
N TYR A 585 -2.79 -10.39 -20.17
CA TYR A 585 -2.47 -11.20 -18.99
C TYR A 585 -3.64 -11.25 -18.01
N PHE A 586 -4.29 -10.11 -17.74
CA PHE A 586 -5.38 -10.03 -16.79
C PHE A 586 -6.58 -10.89 -17.22
N GLN A 587 -6.92 -10.90 -18.51
CA GLN A 587 -8.04 -11.70 -19.01
C GLN A 587 -7.71 -13.19 -19.01
N ILE A 588 -6.53 -13.60 -19.51
CA ILE A 588 -6.13 -15.01 -19.50
C ILE A 588 -6.08 -15.55 -18.06
N ARG A 589 -5.63 -14.72 -17.11
CA ARG A 589 -5.60 -15.08 -15.69
C ARG A 589 -7.02 -15.20 -15.11
N ASP A 590 -7.95 -14.33 -15.47
CA ASP A 590 -9.34 -14.41 -15.00
C ASP A 590 -10.01 -15.70 -15.48
N ASP A 591 -9.86 -16.00 -16.77
CA ASP A 591 -10.31 -17.25 -17.41
C ASP A 591 -9.70 -18.50 -16.73
N TYR A 592 -8.39 -18.46 -16.44
CA TYR A 592 -7.71 -19.54 -15.73
C TYR A 592 -8.25 -19.72 -14.32
N LYS A 593 -8.30 -18.63 -13.53
CA LYS A 593 -8.73 -18.69 -12.13
C LYS A 593 -10.21 -19.09 -12.00
N ASN A 594 -11.08 -18.74 -12.95
CA ASN A 594 -12.49 -19.16 -12.97
C ASN A 594 -12.66 -20.69 -12.89
N LEU A 595 -11.74 -21.43 -13.51
CA LEU A 595 -11.74 -22.90 -13.52
C LEU A 595 -10.98 -23.55 -12.35
N THR A 596 -10.48 -22.74 -11.41
CA THR A 596 -9.79 -23.23 -10.20
C THR A 596 -10.67 -23.08 -8.95
N GLU A 597 -10.38 -23.88 -7.92
CA GLU A 597 -11.16 -23.84 -6.67
C GLU A 597 -11.16 -22.46 -5.98
N GLU A 598 -10.09 -21.67 -6.16
CA GLU A 598 -9.85 -20.38 -5.49
C GLU A 598 -10.97 -19.34 -5.74
N TYR A 599 -11.59 -19.34 -6.92
CA TYR A 599 -12.63 -18.37 -7.30
C TYR A 599 -14.06 -18.81 -7.00
N THR A 600 -14.25 -20.06 -6.57
CA THR A 600 -15.57 -20.66 -6.29
C THR A 600 -16.40 -19.81 -5.33
N GLY A 601 -15.77 -19.20 -4.33
CA GLY A 601 -16.45 -18.35 -3.34
C GLY A 601 -16.84 -16.94 -3.82
N GLN A 602 -16.31 -16.47 -4.96
CA GLN A 602 -16.57 -15.11 -5.45
C GLN A 602 -17.59 -15.05 -6.57
N LYS A 603 -17.60 -16.05 -7.46
CA LYS A 603 -18.43 -16.11 -8.67
C LYS A 603 -19.29 -17.38 -8.76
N GLY A 604 -18.89 -18.44 -8.08
CA GLY A 604 -19.49 -19.77 -8.19
C GLY A 604 -18.49 -20.77 -8.79
N PHE A 605 -18.78 -22.07 -8.66
CA PHE A 605 -17.90 -23.12 -9.17
C PHE A 605 -17.94 -23.15 -10.70
N CYS A 606 -16.83 -22.83 -11.37
CA CYS A 606 -16.66 -22.81 -12.82
C CYS A 606 -17.81 -22.09 -13.57
N GLU A 607 -18.06 -20.82 -13.22
CA GLU A 607 -19.12 -20.00 -13.81
C GLU A 607 -18.99 -19.89 -15.34
N ASP A 608 -17.78 -19.79 -15.88
CA ASP A 608 -17.56 -19.69 -17.34
C ASP A 608 -18.14 -20.90 -18.10
N LEU A 609 -18.27 -22.06 -17.43
CA LEU A 609 -18.89 -23.25 -18.00
C LEU A 609 -20.42 -23.19 -18.02
N ASP A 610 -21.04 -22.44 -17.09
CA ASP A 610 -22.49 -22.14 -17.14
C ASP A 610 -22.80 -21.21 -18.30
N GLU A 611 -21.96 -20.19 -18.48
CA GLU A 611 -22.04 -19.23 -19.58
C GLU A 611 -21.76 -19.90 -20.93
N ALA A 612 -21.10 -21.07 -20.91
CA ALA A 612 -20.53 -21.75 -22.08
C ALA A 612 -19.59 -20.85 -22.89
N LYS A 613 -18.91 -19.94 -22.18
CA LYS A 613 -17.96 -18.97 -22.71
C LYS A 613 -16.68 -19.69 -23.17
N PHE A 614 -16.10 -19.20 -24.25
CA PHE A 614 -14.84 -19.74 -24.78
C PHE A 614 -13.64 -19.13 -24.07
N SER A 615 -13.38 -19.59 -22.84
CA SER A 615 -12.19 -19.20 -22.09
C SER A 615 -10.91 -19.75 -22.75
N PHE A 616 -9.77 -19.09 -22.50
CA PHE A 616 -8.46 -19.51 -23.05
C PHE A 616 -8.15 -21.02 -22.87
N PRO A 617 -8.25 -21.62 -21.67
CA PRO A 617 -8.04 -23.06 -21.49
C PRO A 617 -9.05 -23.93 -22.27
N LEU A 618 -10.29 -23.46 -22.43
CA LEU A 618 -11.32 -24.20 -23.19
C LEU A 618 -11.03 -24.19 -24.69
N ILE A 619 -10.62 -23.05 -25.25
CA ILE A 619 -10.22 -22.93 -26.66
C ILE A 619 -9.06 -23.89 -26.96
N HIS A 620 -8.05 -23.91 -26.09
CA HIS A 620 -6.94 -24.86 -26.23
C HIS A 620 -7.43 -26.32 -26.13
N ALA A 621 -8.36 -26.63 -25.22
CA ALA A 621 -8.89 -28.00 -25.06
C ALA A 621 -9.63 -28.48 -26.33
N LEU A 622 -10.45 -27.60 -26.91
CA LEU A 622 -11.22 -27.90 -28.12
C LEU A 622 -10.35 -27.97 -29.37
N SER A 623 -9.27 -27.19 -29.42
CA SER A 623 -8.32 -27.16 -30.54
C SER A 623 -7.35 -28.34 -30.52
N SER A 624 -6.82 -28.70 -29.34
CA SER A 624 -5.91 -29.83 -29.16
C SER A 624 -6.60 -31.19 -29.29
N ARG A 625 -7.89 -31.28 -28.91
CA ARG A 625 -8.69 -32.50 -28.98
C ARG A 625 -10.00 -32.26 -29.75
N PRO A 626 -9.97 -32.00 -31.06
CA PRO A 626 -11.14 -31.61 -31.84
C PRO A 626 -12.24 -32.69 -31.88
N LYS A 627 -11.86 -33.96 -31.68
CA LYS A 627 -12.76 -35.13 -31.63
C LYS A 627 -13.35 -35.40 -30.24
N ASN A 628 -13.14 -34.52 -29.24
CA ASN A 628 -13.74 -34.68 -27.92
C ASN A 628 -15.25 -34.36 -27.97
N LEU A 629 -16.04 -35.33 -28.40
CA LEU A 629 -17.50 -35.21 -28.52
C LEU A 629 -18.20 -35.05 -27.16
N GLN A 630 -17.61 -35.58 -26.08
CA GLN A 630 -18.17 -35.46 -24.73
C GLN A 630 -18.11 -34.02 -24.25
N LEU A 631 -16.94 -33.37 -24.32
CA LEU A 631 -16.81 -31.96 -23.96
C LEU A 631 -17.74 -31.07 -24.80
N ARG A 632 -17.79 -31.28 -26.12
CA ARG A 632 -18.71 -30.55 -27.02
C ARG A 632 -20.18 -30.76 -26.64
N GLY A 633 -20.56 -31.98 -26.28
CA GLY A 633 -21.91 -32.31 -25.82
C GLY A 633 -22.26 -31.62 -24.49
N ILE A 634 -21.33 -31.56 -23.54
CA ILE A 634 -21.51 -30.85 -22.27
C ILE A 634 -21.71 -29.36 -22.51
N LEU A 635 -20.87 -28.72 -23.34
CA LEU A 635 -21.03 -27.30 -23.67
C LEU A 635 -22.34 -27.01 -24.40
N GLN A 636 -22.79 -27.91 -25.28
CA GLN A 636 -24.09 -27.80 -25.92
C GLN A 636 -25.23 -27.92 -24.92
N GLN A 637 -25.13 -28.83 -23.95
CA GLN A 637 -26.11 -28.96 -22.88
C GLN A 637 -26.18 -27.69 -22.03
N SER A 638 -25.03 -27.11 -21.68
CA SER A 638 -24.93 -25.83 -20.95
C SER A 638 -25.75 -24.74 -21.63
N ARG A 639 -25.52 -24.54 -22.94
CA ARG A 639 -26.25 -23.53 -23.75
C ARG A 639 -27.75 -23.74 -23.82
N ILE A 640 -28.22 -25.00 -23.82
CA ILE A 640 -29.66 -25.32 -23.88
C ILE A 640 -30.32 -25.11 -22.52
N ALA A 641 -29.64 -25.52 -21.45
CA ALA A 641 -30.17 -25.46 -20.09
C ALA A 641 -30.01 -24.07 -19.43
N GLY A 642 -29.08 -23.24 -19.92
CA GLY A 642 -28.70 -21.98 -19.29
C GLY A 642 -27.84 -22.20 -18.04
N GLY A 643 -26.97 -23.22 -18.06
CA GLY A 643 -26.11 -23.60 -16.94
C GLY A 643 -25.83 -25.10 -16.86
N LEU A 644 -24.92 -25.49 -15.97
CA LEU A 644 -24.51 -26.87 -15.72
C LEU A 644 -24.60 -27.27 -14.25
N ASP A 645 -25.03 -28.51 -14.01
CA ASP A 645 -24.88 -29.16 -12.72
C ASP A 645 -23.39 -29.37 -12.38
N ILE A 646 -23.07 -29.40 -11.08
CA ILE A 646 -21.70 -29.55 -10.56
C ILE A 646 -21.00 -30.78 -11.15
N SER A 647 -21.71 -31.90 -11.34
CA SER A 647 -21.15 -33.12 -11.91
C SER A 647 -20.73 -32.96 -13.38
N LEU A 648 -21.47 -32.19 -14.18
CA LEU A 648 -21.14 -31.90 -15.57
C LEU A 648 -19.97 -30.91 -15.66
N LYS A 649 -19.92 -29.93 -14.74
CA LYS A 649 -18.77 -29.02 -14.62
C LYS A 649 -17.49 -29.77 -14.30
N GLN A 650 -17.53 -30.68 -13.32
CA GLN A 650 -16.37 -31.51 -12.99
C GLN A 650 -15.92 -32.36 -14.18
N CYS A 651 -16.86 -32.97 -14.91
CA CYS A 651 -16.55 -33.74 -16.11
C CYS A 651 -15.91 -32.89 -17.22
N ALA A 652 -16.42 -31.67 -17.46
CA ALA A 652 -15.81 -30.73 -18.40
C ALA A 652 -14.40 -30.32 -17.96
N LEU A 653 -14.20 -30.03 -16.67
CA LEU A 653 -12.89 -29.70 -16.10
C LEU A 653 -11.90 -30.85 -16.26
N ASP A 654 -12.31 -32.10 -16.02
CA ASP A 654 -11.48 -33.28 -16.24
C ASP A 654 -11.03 -33.39 -17.71
N HIS A 655 -11.91 -33.07 -18.67
CA HIS A 655 -11.54 -33.03 -20.08
C HIS A 655 -10.53 -31.91 -20.41
N ILE A 656 -10.69 -30.73 -19.81
CA ILE A 656 -9.75 -29.60 -19.94
C ILE A 656 -8.38 -29.98 -19.36
N HIS A 657 -8.34 -30.63 -18.19
CA HIS A 657 -7.12 -31.14 -17.57
C HIS A 657 -6.44 -32.21 -18.43
N GLN A 658 -7.18 -33.20 -18.94
CA GLN A 658 -6.63 -34.24 -19.81
C GLN A 658 -6.11 -33.70 -21.15
N ALA A 659 -6.55 -32.52 -21.58
CA ALA A 659 -6.00 -31.85 -22.75
C ALA A 659 -4.69 -31.10 -22.47
N GLY A 660 -4.25 -31.03 -21.20
CA GLY A 660 -3.09 -30.23 -20.79
C GLY A 660 -3.35 -28.73 -20.86
N SER A 661 -4.62 -28.30 -20.91
CA SER A 661 -4.96 -26.89 -21.13
C SER A 661 -4.65 -25.99 -19.96
N MET A 662 -4.74 -26.50 -18.72
CA MET A 662 -4.39 -25.71 -17.53
C MET A 662 -2.88 -25.42 -17.53
N ASP A 663 -2.05 -26.44 -17.73
CA ASP A 663 -0.59 -26.30 -17.84
C ASP A 663 -0.19 -25.38 -19.01
N TYR A 664 -0.86 -25.51 -20.17
CA TYR A 664 -0.65 -24.62 -21.31
C TYR A 664 -0.97 -23.16 -20.99
N THR A 665 -2.08 -22.93 -20.27
CA THR A 665 -2.50 -21.60 -19.84
C THR A 665 -1.52 -21.00 -18.83
N GLU A 666 -1.10 -21.78 -17.83
CA GLU A 666 -0.10 -21.36 -16.86
C GLU A 666 1.24 -21.00 -17.52
N LYS A 667 1.70 -21.81 -18.48
CA LYS A 667 2.90 -21.51 -19.28
C LYS A 667 2.73 -20.21 -20.08
N THR A 668 1.57 -19.99 -20.68
CA THR A 668 1.28 -18.77 -21.45
C THR A 668 1.27 -17.55 -20.55
N LEU A 669 0.68 -17.65 -19.35
CA LEU A 669 0.72 -16.61 -18.32
C LEU A 669 2.16 -16.30 -17.90
N SER A 670 2.99 -17.32 -17.65
CA SER A 670 4.40 -17.13 -17.31
C SER A 670 5.16 -16.37 -18.40
N VAL A 671 5.04 -16.80 -19.66
CA VAL A 671 5.71 -16.13 -20.80
C VAL A 671 5.23 -14.70 -20.97
N THR A 672 3.92 -14.46 -20.83
CA THR A 672 3.35 -13.11 -20.93
C THR A 672 3.87 -12.22 -19.80
N MET A 673 3.98 -12.76 -18.58
CA MET A 673 4.52 -12.04 -17.44
C MET A 673 6.01 -11.72 -17.61
N ASP A 674 6.81 -12.64 -18.16
CA ASP A 674 8.23 -12.38 -18.47
C ASP A 674 8.38 -11.23 -19.49
N HIS A 675 7.49 -11.14 -20.48
CA HIS A 675 7.45 -10.01 -21.40
C HIS A 675 7.06 -8.70 -20.69
N ILE A 676 6.09 -8.73 -19.78
CA ILE A 676 5.67 -7.56 -18.99
C ILE A 676 6.82 -7.08 -18.09
N ASP A 677 7.52 -7.99 -17.42
CA ASP A 677 8.70 -7.67 -16.60
C ASP A 677 9.82 -7.08 -17.45
N GLY A 678 10.05 -7.60 -18.65
CA GLY A 678 10.99 -7.03 -19.62
C GLY A 678 10.62 -5.60 -20.05
N SER A 679 9.34 -5.36 -20.34
CA SER A 679 8.80 -4.02 -20.65
C SER A 679 8.97 -3.06 -19.47
N LEU A 680 8.68 -3.50 -18.24
CA LEU A 680 8.89 -2.73 -17.01
C LEU A 680 10.36 -2.31 -16.88
N GLN A 681 11.30 -3.24 -16.96
CA GLN A 681 12.73 -2.93 -16.84
C GLN A 681 13.21 -1.96 -17.94
N SER A 682 12.68 -2.09 -19.16
CA SER A 682 12.99 -1.16 -20.25
C SER A 682 12.47 0.24 -19.95
N LEU A 683 11.24 0.36 -19.43
CA LEU A 683 10.63 1.63 -19.04
C LEU A 683 11.37 2.28 -17.86
N GLU A 684 11.79 1.51 -16.86
CA GLU A 684 12.58 2.03 -15.73
C GLU A 684 13.92 2.61 -16.21
N ARG A 685 14.61 1.91 -17.13
CA ARG A 685 15.84 2.44 -17.76
C ARG A 685 15.57 3.70 -18.59
N GLN A 686 14.48 3.72 -19.35
CA GLN A 686 14.09 4.87 -20.17
C GLN A 686 13.76 6.11 -19.32
N CYS A 687 13.09 5.91 -18.18
CA CYS A 687 12.66 6.97 -17.29
C CYS A 687 13.71 7.34 -16.22
N GLY A 688 14.73 6.50 -16.01
CA GLY A 688 15.75 6.71 -14.99
C GLY A 688 15.26 6.58 -13.56
N SER A 689 14.11 5.94 -13.33
CA SER A 689 13.50 5.76 -12.00
C SER A 689 12.84 4.39 -11.91
N PRO A 690 13.04 3.64 -10.81
CA PRO A 690 12.31 2.41 -10.56
C PRO A 690 10.82 2.71 -10.38
N ASN A 691 9.99 1.68 -10.57
CA ASN A 691 8.55 1.76 -10.36
C ASN A 691 8.07 0.64 -9.43
N TRP A 692 8.24 0.87 -8.13
CA TRP A 692 7.87 -0.08 -7.09
C TRP A 692 6.36 -0.33 -7.01
N ILE A 693 5.54 0.68 -7.32
CA ILE A 693 4.07 0.51 -7.38
C ILE A 693 3.69 -0.48 -8.48
N LEU A 694 4.26 -0.35 -9.68
CA LEU A 694 4.01 -1.29 -10.77
C LEU A 694 4.55 -2.67 -10.44
N THR A 695 5.77 -2.75 -9.88
CA THR A 695 6.38 -4.01 -9.44
C THR A 695 5.49 -4.76 -8.45
N LEU A 696 4.96 -4.06 -7.43
CA LEU A 696 4.04 -4.64 -6.46
C LEU A 696 2.71 -5.07 -7.10
N LEU A 697 2.20 -4.28 -8.05
CA LEU A 697 0.99 -4.63 -8.78
C LEU A 697 1.20 -5.95 -9.55
N LEU A 698 2.31 -6.08 -10.28
CA LEU A 698 2.65 -7.29 -11.03
C LEU A 698 2.84 -8.50 -10.10
N HIS A 699 3.53 -8.32 -8.97
CA HIS A 699 3.71 -9.38 -7.98
C HIS A 699 2.36 -9.92 -7.48
N ARG A 700 1.41 -9.03 -7.14
CA ARG A 700 0.05 -9.43 -6.71
C ARG A 700 -0.78 -10.09 -7.81
N LEU A 701 -0.41 -9.90 -9.07
CA LEU A 701 -1.04 -10.57 -10.21
C LEU A 701 -0.44 -11.95 -10.49
N LYS A 702 0.78 -12.25 -9.99
CA LYS A 702 1.40 -13.58 -10.07
C LYS A 702 0.86 -14.53 -9.00
N ALA A 703 0.61 -14.02 -7.79
CA ALA A 703 -0.12 -14.72 -6.74
C ALA A 703 -1.57 -15.01 -7.19
#